data_AF-A0A818RV69-F1
#
_entry.id   AF-A0A818RV69-F1
#
_cell.length_a   1.000
_cell.length_b   1.000
_cell.length_c   1.000
_cell.angle_alpha   90.00
_cell.angle_beta   90.00
_cell.angle_gamma   90.00
#
_symmetry.space_group_name_H-M   'P 1'
#
loop_
_entity.id
_entity.type
_entity.pdbx_description
1 polymer ?
#
loop_
_entity_poly.entity_id
_entity_poly.type
_entity_poly.pdbx_seq_one_letter_code
_entity_poly.pdbx_strand_id
1 'polypeptide(L)'
;MDIDLQPLPAISYTTIGGIIDLYLFTGPTTQDVIQQYWDVIGKPTMPPYWSLGFHLCRYGYNNIDNLRAVIQRMHDAEFPYDVQWTDIDAMSSHLDFTYDQKNFNGLPDLVHSLQSEGKHYVNIIDCGISSTQPSGTYPPYDEGLKRAIFMTKFNSTEPITGEVWPGLTVFPDFTNASTIEWWTNIAATFHDTIPFDGIWIDMNEPSNFIDGSHDGCTNNSLDNPPFIPHVLGTTLSAKTLCPSAQHALSSHYNLHNMYGYFEAKATNLALKEIRRKRSFVLSRSSFAGSGQYTAHWTGDNSATYKDMYFSISGVFNMFGMPNVGADICGFRDDTTEELCTRWMQLGAFYPFMRNHNGAQKDQDPAAFSWTAQQIMKQALITRYSLIPFWYTLHYRAAIASETLLQPLHFEFFNDNKTLGIDQQFLIGRAILVSPNLVSKATTVNVYIPEDVWYQFSSGVKVKVVGVFTDLDAPLEKINVHVRGGFIIPMQMPGANLMVGRGNPFTLLVAQSALGNASGNLFWDDGDSIAITFCIIGSACSNKRLLSSLEDRYVYECINDERQVIRTLAETKILLSQRQLRIFIVDSFDDCIFQYLKDNEDIYTISSELVLSCTEKEIDIPVPRRNRPLYCQHLSSAVICFVGIRRDTHTEFSDFVHYLGGSVRKDYSDQVTHVISHANIGEKYLTAFNMERSEILTEEWLLRCWHERNNRQFNPFDSELIRIYRAKPLHNLNLYFFGFNNDDELQHLHTLTNEHGKTNLYLDYFF
;
A
#
# COMPACT_ATOMS: atom_id res chain seq x y z
N MET A 1 24.69 14.05 11.78
CA MET A 1 24.80 15.32 12.54
C MET A 1 24.86 14.97 14.01
N ASP A 2 25.48 15.81 14.83
CA ASP A 2 25.40 15.67 16.29
C ASP A 2 24.41 16.68 16.87
N ILE A 3 23.72 16.26 17.93
CA ILE A 3 22.84 17.10 18.74
C ILE A 3 23.33 16.99 20.19
N ASP A 4 24.02 18.03 20.66
CA ASP A 4 24.59 18.05 22.00
C ASP A 4 23.65 18.76 22.98
N LEU A 5 23.32 18.06 24.08
CA LEU A 5 22.51 18.59 25.19
C LEU A 5 23.44 19.06 26.32
N GLN A 6 23.26 20.31 26.77
CA GLN A 6 24.09 20.92 27.81
C GLN A 6 23.33 21.09 29.15
N PRO A 7 24.03 21.05 30.31
CA PRO A 7 23.39 21.19 31.64
C PRO A 7 22.74 22.55 31.90
N LEU A 8 23.27 23.64 31.31
CA LEU A 8 22.47 24.85 31.09
C LEU A 8 21.59 24.52 29.88
N PRO A 9 20.25 24.54 29.96
CA PRO A 9 19.41 23.96 28.92
C PRO A 9 19.63 24.69 27.58
N ALA A 10 20.51 24.10 26.78
CA ALA A 10 20.97 24.58 25.50
C ALA A 10 21.21 23.34 24.62
N ILE A 11 20.84 23.48 23.36
CA ILE A 11 20.96 22.43 22.35
C ILE A 11 21.88 22.99 21.28
N SER A 12 22.94 22.25 20.93
CA SER A 12 23.84 22.60 19.83
C SER A 12 23.69 21.59 18.70
N TYR A 13 23.43 22.08 17.49
CA TYR A 13 23.32 21.27 16.28
C TYR A 13 24.61 21.40 15.48
N THR A 14 25.31 20.29 15.27
CA THR A 14 26.53 20.23 14.45
C THR A 14 26.24 19.39 13.20
N THR A 15 25.95 20.07 12.09
CA THR A 15 25.70 19.44 10.79
C THR A 15 26.97 19.44 9.92
N ILE A 16 27.03 18.51 8.97
CA ILE A 16 28.18 18.33 8.07
C ILE A 16 27.90 18.79 6.63
N GLY A 17 26.70 19.31 6.37
CA GLY A 17 26.27 19.74 5.05
C GLY A 17 24.86 20.35 5.11
N GLY A 18 24.34 20.69 3.93
CA GLY A 18 23.02 21.30 3.79
C GLY A 18 22.95 22.76 4.25
N ILE A 19 21.77 23.16 4.70
CA ILE A 19 21.46 24.50 5.24
C ILE A 19 20.88 24.37 6.64
N ILE A 20 20.76 25.49 7.35
CA ILE A 20 19.99 25.57 8.58
C ILE A 20 18.57 25.98 8.21
N ASP A 21 17.65 25.02 8.29
CA ASP A 21 16.21 25.23 8.12
C ASP A 21 15.51 24.79 9.40
N LEU A 22 14.96 25.75 10.15
CA LEU A 22 14.45 25.54 11.51
C LEU A 22 12.98 25.92 11.59
N TYR A 23 12.20 24.96 12.11
CA TYR A 23 10.79 25.14 12.43
C TYR A 23 10.63 25.21 13.95
N LEU A 24 9.86 26.20 14.42
CA LEU A 24 9.50 26.34 15.83
C LEU A 24 8.01 26.11 16.00
N PHE A 25 7.65 25.07 16.75
CA PHE A 25 6.27 24.70 17.06
C PHE A 25 5.96 25.13 18.49
N THR A 26 4.99 26.02 18.67
CA THR A 26 4.80 26.77 19.93
C THR A 26 3.73 26.19 20.86
N GLY A 27 3.00 25.16 20.44
CA GLY A 27 1.96 24.54 21.27
C GLY A 27 0.66 25.34 21.34
N PRO A 28 -0.03 25.43 22.50
CA PRO A 28 0.58 25.44 23.84
C PRO A 28 0.68 24.08 24.56
N THR A 29 -0.04 23.05 24.12
CA THR A 29 0.10 21.69 24.71
C THR A 29 1.12 20.87 23.93
N THR A 30 1.62 19.78 24.54
CA THR A 30 2.52 18.85 23.84
C THR A 30 1.86 18.23 22.61
N GLN A 31 0.56 17.94 22.69
CA GLN A 31 -0.20 17.43 21.55
C GLN A 31 -0.30 18.47 20.43
N ASP A 32 -0.46 19.77 20.74
CA ASP A 32 -0.45 20.84 19.74
C ASP A 32 0.93 20.96 19.06
N VAL A 33 2.02 20.84 19.81
CA VAL A 33 3.40 20.84 19.26
C VAL A 33 3.58 19.70 18.27
N ILE A 34 3.14 18.49 18.63
CA ILE A 34 3.25 17.30 17.77
C ILE A 34 2.38 17.44 16.53
N GLN A 35 1.15 17.93 16.68
CA GLN A 35 0.27 18.20 15.54
C GLN A 35 0.89 19.20 14.56
N GLN A 36 1.42 20.31 15.06
CA GLN A 36 2.09 21.32 14.24
C GLN A 36 3.32 20.73 13.50
N TYR A 37 4.09 19.88 14.16
CA TYR A 37 5.20 19.16 13.54
C TYR A 37 4.72 18.24 12.41
N TRP A 38 3.69 17.43 12.66
CA TRP A 38 3.12 16.51 11.67
C TRP A 38 2.49 17.22 10.49
N ASP A 39 1.91 18.40 10.69
CA ASP A 39 1.36 19.21 9.61
C ASP A 39 2.46 19.73 8.65
N VAL A 40 3.71 19.83 9.12
CA VAL A 40 4.88 20.14 8.27
C VAL A 40 5.44 18.91 7.57
N ILE A 41 5.68 17.81 8.30
CA ILE A 41 6.33 16.62 7.74
C ILE A 41 5.36 15.69 6.97
N GLY A 42 4.07 15.97 7.08
CA GLY A 42 2.97 15.21 6.50
C GLY A 42 2.42 14.14 7.44
N LYS A 43 1.08 14.04 7.44
CA LYS A 43 0.31 13.15 8.31
C LYS A 43 0.51 11.68 7.93
N PRO A 44 0.46 10.73 8.88
CA PRO A 44 0.70 9.30 8.63
C PRO A 44 -0.34 8.63 7.72
N THR A 45 0.01 7.47 7.15
CA THR A 45 -0.91 6.70 6.30
C THR A 45 -1.90 5.91 7.14
N MET A 46 -3.13 5.84 6.66
CA MET A 46 -4.12 4.96 7.26
C MET A 46 -3.70 3.51 6.95
N PRO A 47 -3.41 2.67 7.97
CA PRO A 47 -3.08 1.29 7.74
C PRO A 47 -4.33 0.52 7.26
N PRO A 48 -4.15 -0.59 6.51
CA PRO A 48 -5.24 -1.53 6.36
C PRO A 48 -5.56 -2.18 7.70
N TYR A 49 -6.84 -2.46 7.96
CA TYR A 49 -7.35 -2.97 9.24
C TYR A 49 -6.65 -4.26 9.67
N TRP A 50 -6.40 -5.18 8.71
CA TRP A 50 -5.71 -6.45 8.98
C TRP A 50 -4.30 -6.28 9.55
N SER A 51 -3.61 -5.17 9.23
CA SER A 51 -2.25 -4.92 9.72
C SER A 51 -2.18 -4.48 11.19
N LEU A 52 -3.34 -4.35 11.85
CA LEU A 52 -3.41 -4.16 13.30
C LEU A 52 -3.52 -5.49 14.05
N GLY A 53 -3.67 -6.62 13.35
CA GLY A 53 -3.71 -7.95 13.94
C GLY A 53 -2.37 -8.38 14.53
N PHE A 54 -2.24 -9.67 14.84
CA PHE A 54 -0.97 -10.25 15.25
C PHE A 54 -0.20 -10.79 14.05
N HIS A 55 1.09 -10.43 13.99
CA HIS A 55 2.03 -10.80 12.95
C HIS A 55 3.06 -11.80 13.50
N LEU A 56 3.37 -12.85 12.75
CA LEU A 56 4.35 -13.86 13.13
C LEU A 56 5.42 -14.03 12.06
N CYS A 57 6.68 -13.91 12.48
CA CYS A 57 7.85 -14.00 11.63
C CYS A 57 8.99 -14.72 12.34
N ARG A 58 9.96 -15.22 11.59
CA ARG A 58 11.32 -15.51 12.06
C ARG A 58 12.27 -15.51 10.88
N TYR A 59 13.53 -15.20 11.15
CA TYR A 59 14.62 -15.64 10.30
C TYR A 59 14.89 -17.13 10.60
N GLY A 60 14.77 -17.99 9.59
CA GLY A 60 15.09 -19.41 9.72
C GLY A 60 13.92 -20.33 10.00
N TYR A 61 12.80 -20.17 9.27
CA TYR A 61 11.89 -21.31 9.06
C TYR A 61 12.60 -22.42 8.27
N ASN A 62 13.54 -22.05 7.39
CA ASN A 62 14.43 -22.88 6.57
C ASN A 62 13.75 -23.68 5.45
N ASN A 63 12.48 -24.06 5.60
CA ASN A 63 11.69 -24.74 4.56
C ASN A 63 10.18 -24.61 4.81
N ILE A 64 9.41 -25.00 3.79
CA ILE A 64 7.94 -24.93 3.79
C ILE A 64 7.27 -25.79 4.85
N ASP A 65 7.85 -26.95 5.21
CA ASP A 65 7.23 -27.87 6.17
C ASP A 65 7.35 -27.34 7.60
N ASN A 66 8.48 -26.75 7.96
CA ASN A 66 8.66 -26.04 9.22
C ASN A 66 7.70 -24.85 9.31
N LEU A 67 7.57 -24.06 8.24
CA LEU A 67 6.63 -22.94 8.17
C LEU A 67 5.18 -23.43 8.39
N ARG A 68 4.76 -24.48 7.68
CA ARG A 68 3.43 -25.12 7.87
C ARG A 68 3.24 -25.63 9.29
N ALA A 69 4.26 -26.24 9.90
CA ALA A 69 4.19 -26.74 11.26
C ALA A 69 3.94 -25.61 12.28
N VAL A 70 4.57 -24.44 12.09
CA VAL A 70 4.32 -23.25 12.92
C VAL A 70 2.89 -22.74 12.75
N ILE A 71 2.43 -22.61 11.51
CA ILE A 71 1.05 -22.20 11.20
C ILE A 71 0.04 -23.16 11.84
N GLN A 72 0.27 -24.47 11.68
CA GLN A 72 -0.61 -25.51 12.21
C GLN A 72 -0.66 -25.49 13.75
N ARG A 73 0.48 -25.40 14.44
CA ARG A 73 0.46 -25.36 15.92
C ARG A 73 -0.19 -24.08 16.47
N MET A 74 -0.06 -22.95 15.78
CA MET A 74 -0.76 -21.72 16.13
C MET A 74 -2.28 -21.86 15.97
N HIS A 75 -2.71 -22.51 14.88
CA HIS A 75 -4.11 -22.86 14.64
C HIS A 75 -4.65 -23.83 15.72
N ASP A 76 -3.94 -24.93 15.98
CA ASP A 76 -4.35 -25.96 16.95
C ASP A 76 -4.40 -25.44 18.38
N ALA A 77 -3.53 -24.49 18.72
CA ALA A 77 -3.54 -23.79 19.99
C ALA A 77 -4.56 -22.63 20.03
N GLU A 78 -5.34 -22.40 18.97
CA GLU A 78 -6.38 -21.37 18.84
C GLU A 78 -5.89 -19.94 19.14
N PHE A 79 -4.70 -19.58 18.65
CA PHE A 79 -4.22 -18.21 18.75
C PHE A 79 -4.83 -17.32 17.65
N PRO A 80 -5.39 -16.14 17.99
CA PRO A 80 -5.75 -15.14 17.00
C PRO A 80 -4.52 -14.72 16.18
N TYR A 81 -4.64 -14.75 14.86
CA TYR A 81 -3.48 -14.65 13.97
C TYR A 81 -3.89 -14.15 12.57
N ASP A 82 -3.29 -13.05 12.11
CA ASP A 82 -3.67 -12.39 10.85
C ASP A 82 -2.61 -12.46 9.76
N VAL A 83 -1.31 -12.39 10.10
CA VAL A 83 -0.28 -12.15 9.08
C VAL A 83 0.93 -13.08 9.24
N GLN A 84 1.17 -13.91 8.23
CA GLN A 84 2.37 -14.73 8.11
C GLN A 84 3.46 -14.04 7.33
N TRP A 85 4.68 -14.16 7.84
CA TRP A 85 5.85 -13.57 7.23
C TRP A 85 6.86 -14.65 6.84
N THR A 86 7.67 -14.35 5.84
CA THR A 86 8.94 -15.05 5.58
C THR A 86 10.07 -14.03 5.53
N ASP A 87 11.22 -14.48 6.01
CA ASP A 87 12.47 -13.75 5.94
C ASP A 87 13.27 -14.20 4.70
N ILE A 88 14.53 -13.78 4.59
CA ILE A 88 15.42 -14.04 3.46
C ILE A 88 15.66 -15.53 3.21
N ASP A 89 15.33 -16.41 4.16
CA ASP A 89 15.43 -17.86 3.98
C ASP A 89 14.44 -18.40 2.93
N ALA A 90 13.36 -17.68 2.64
CA ALA A 90 12.44 -18.04 1.56
C ALA A 90 12.97 -17.68 0.17
N MET A 91 13.97 -16.80 0.05
CA MET A 91 14.54 -16.36 -1.24
C MET A 91 15.50 -17.40 -1.81
N SER A 92 15.60 -17.48 -3.15
CA SER A 92 16.63 -18.31 -3.78
C SER A 92 18.00 -17.64 -3.61
N SER A 93 18.87 -18.22 -2.79
CA SER A 93 20.22 -17.68 -2.52
C SER A 93 20.21 -16.20 -2.07
N HIS A 94 19.19 -15.79 -1.30
CA HIS A 94 18.97 -14.42 -0.84
C HIS A 94 18.82 -13.38 -1.97
N LEU A 95 18.39 -13.81 -3.17
CA LEU A 95 18.10 -12.91 -4.29
C LEU A 95 16.69 -12.33 -4.15
N ASP A 96 16.57 -11.01 -4.05
CA ASP A 96 15.27 -10.32 -4.05
C ASP A 96 14.42 -10.70 -5.25
N PHE A 97 13.10 -10.71 -5.05
CA PHE A 97 12.09 -11.07 -6.06
C PHE A 97 12.23 -12.49 -6.60
N THR A 98 12.76 -13.39 -5.78
CA THR A 98 12.79 -14.84 -6.03
C THR A 98 12.29 -15.60 -4.81
N TYR A 99 11.98 -16.89 -5.00
CA TYR A 99 11.81 -17.81 -3.87
C TYR A 99 12.54 -19.13 -4.16
N ASP A 100 13.00 -19.82 -3.10
CA ASP A 100 13.69 -21.10 -3.21
C ASP A 100 12.69 -22.20 -3.57
N GLN A 101 12.68 -22.59 -4.85
CA GLN A 101 11.80 -23.64 -5.36
C GLN A 101 12.08 -25.05 -4.82
N LYS A 102 13.19 -25.25 -4.09
CA LYS A 102 13.52 -26.53 -3.46
C LYS A 102 13.02 -26.57 -2.03
N ASN A 103 13.45 -25.62 -1.19
CA ASN A 103 13.11 -25.61 0.24
C ASN A 103 11.72 -25.02 0.51
N PHE A 104 11.27 -24.10 -0.35
CA PHE A 104 9.98 -23.42 -0.25
C PHE A 104 9.03 -23.81 -1.40
N ASN A 105 9.15 -25.05 -1.90
CA ASN A 105 8.22 -25.58 -2.90
C ASN A 105 6.77 -25.60 -2.36
N GLY A 106 5.85 -24.96 -3.10
CA GLY A 106 4.45 -24.79 -2.68
C GLY A 106 4.20 -23.58 -1.76
N LEU A 107 5.15 -22.65 -1.65
CA LEU A 107 4.92 -21.36 -1.00
C LEU A 107 3.77 -20.55 -1.64
N PRO A 108 3.64 -20.43 -2.97
CA PRO A 108 2.48 -19.78 -3.58
C PRO A 108 1.14 -20.39 -3.15
N ASP A 109 1.04 -21.72 -3.13
CA ASP A 109 -0.17 -22.43 -2.71
C ASP A 109 -0.49 -22.19 -1.23
N LEU A 110 0.53 -22.15 -0.37
CA LEU A 110 0.37 -21.82 1.04
C LEU A 110 -0.16 -20.39 1.22
N VAL A 111 0.36 -19.42 0.47
CA VAL A 111 -0.12 -18.03 0.51
C VAL A 111 -1.58 -17.95 0.08
N HIS A 112 -1.96 -18.62 -1.00
CA HIS A 112 -3.36 -18.69 -1.42
C HIS A 112 -4.27 -19.33 -0.35
N SER A 113 -3.81 -20.40 0.31
CA SER A 113 -4.55 -21.03 1.41
C SER A 113 -4.78 -20.05 2.57
N LEU A 114 -3.72 -19.35 3.01
CA LEU A 114 -3.80 -18.33 4.07
C LEU A 114 -4.82 -17.24 3.71
N GLN A 115 -4.77 -16.74 2.48
CA GLN A 115 -5.69 -15.70 1.99
C GLN A 115 -7.12 -16.18 1.91
N SER A 116 -7.36 -17.44 1.54
CA SER A 116 -8.70 -18.04 1.54
C SER A 116 -9.33 -18.13 2.94
N GLU A 117 -8.51 -18.16 3.99
CA GLU A 117 -8.91 -18.13 5.40
C GLU A 117 -9.01 -16.70 5.97
N GLY A 118 -8.76 -15.67 5.15
CA GLY A 118 -8.75 -14.27 5.57
C GLY A 118 -7.47 -13.83 6.31
N LYS A 119 -6.38 -14.58 6.19
CA LYS A 119 -5.03 -14.20 6.64
C LYS A 119 -4.27 -13.50 5.50
N HIS A 120 -3.16 -12.88 5.83
CA HIS A 120 -2.34 -12.09 4.92
C HIS A 120 -0.89 -12.59 4.93
N TYR A 121 -0.16 -12.28 3.87
CA TYR A 121 1.24 -12.66 3.73
C TYR A 121 2.14 -11.45 3.47
N VAL A 122 3.28 -11.35 4.17
CA VAL A 122 4.27 -10.30 3.97
C VAL A 122 5.65 -10.93 3.79
N ASN A 123 6.35 -10.57 2.73
CA ASN A 123 7.74 -10.99 2.52
C ASN A 123 8.71 -9.84 2.77
N ILE A 124 9.92 -10.18 3.18
CA ILE A 124 11.06 -9.25 3.15
C ILE A 124 11.53 -9.00 1.72
N ILE A 125 12.06 -7.81 1.48
CA ILE A 125 12.84 -7.39 0.31
C ILE A 125 13.97 -6.51 0.84
N ASP A 126 15.20 -6.77 0.41
CA ASP A 126 16.36 -5.95 0.75
C ASP A 126 16.58 -4.85 -0.31
N CYS A 127 17.38 -3.85 0.04
CA CYS A 127 17.74 -2.80 -0.92
C CYS A 127 18.89 -3.18 -1.87
N GLY A 128 19.64 -4.25 -1.57
CA GLY A 128 20.85 -4.64 -2.29
C GLY A 128 20.60 -5.68 -3.37
N ILE A 129 20.69 -5.30 -4.64
CA ILE A 129 20.44 -6.19 -5.78
C ILE A 129 21.72 -6.93 -6.18
N SER A 130 21.71 -8.27 -6.19
CA SER A 130 22.88 -9.07 -6.57
C SER A 130 23.39 -8.73 -7.97
N SER A 131 24.71 -8.55 -8.09
CA SER A 131 25.39 -8.12 -9.31
C SER A 131 26.23 -9.22 -9.98
N THR A 132 26.18 -10.44 -9.43
CA THR A 132 27.07 -11.56 -9.82
C THR A 132 26.37 -12.63 -10.65
N GLN A 133 25.05 -12.51 -10.85
CA GLN A 133 24.30 -13.50 -11.62
C GLN A 133 24.66 -13.44 -13.11
N PRO A 134 24.65 -14.58 -13.83
CA PRO A 134 24.88 -14.57 -15.28
C PRO A 134 23.89 -13.65 -16.00
N SER A 135 24.37 -12.93 -17.03
CA SER A 135 23.52 -11.99 -17.77
C SER A 135 22.28 -12.68 -18.35
N GLY A 136 21.12 -12.06 -18.16
CA GLY A 136 19.82 -12.58 -18.61
C GLY A 136 19.18 -13.60 -17.67
N THR A 137 19.75 -13.84 -16.49
CA THR A 137 19.22 -14.80 -15.50
C THR A 137 18.62 -14.14 -14.27
N TYR A 138 18.86 -12.84 -14.04
CA TYR A 138 18.37 -12.13 -12.86
C TYR A 138 17.79 -10.76 -13.27
N PRO A 139 16.50 -10.74 -13.68
CA PRO A 139 15.83 -9.55 -14.20
C PRO A 139 15.94 -8.29 -13.32
N PRO A 140 15.89 -8.36 -11.97
CA PRO A 140 16.11 -7.17 -11.13
C PRO A 140 17.42 -6.45 -11.47
N TYR A 141 18.53 -7.18 -11.63
CA TYR A 141 19.81 -6.60 -12.02
C TYR A 141 19.87 -6.22 -13.50
N ASP A 142 19.49 -7.14 -14.39
CA ASP A 142 19.62 -6.95 -15.85
C ASP A 142 18.80 -5.74 -16.35
N GLU A 143 17.54 -5.61 -15.92
CA GLU A 143 16.69 -4.47 -16.28
C GLU A 143 17.11 -3.19 -15.55
N GLY A 144 17.61 -3.31 -14.31
CA GLY A 144 18.12 -2.17 -13.56
C GLY A 144 19.34 -1.53 -14.23
N LEU A 145 20.26 -2.37 -14.72
CA LEU A 145 21.46 -1.93 -15.43
C LEU A 145 21.10 -1.28 -16.77
N LYS A 146 20.17 -1.88 -17.53
CA LYS A 146 19.67 -1.35 -18.80
C LYS A 146 19.01 0.03 -18.66
N ARG A 147 18.35 0.27 -17.53
CA ARG A 147 17.67 1.54 -17.20
C ARG A 147 18.59 2.56 -16.50
N ALA A 148 19.84 2.19 -16.18
CA ALA A 148 20.80 3.01 -15.47
C ALA A 148 20.23 3.61 -14.15
N ILE A 149 19.61 2.75 -13.32
CA ILE A 149 18.92 3.16 -12.09
C ILE A 149 19.74 3.00 -10.80
N PHE A 150 20.90 2.34 -10.86
CA PHE A 150 21.72 2.12 -9.68
C PHE A 150 22.52 3.38 -9.32
N MET A 151 22.77 3.57 -8.03
CA MET A 151 23.73 4.57 -7.55
C MET A 151 25.10 4.32 -8.18
N THR A 152 25.80 5.39 -8.55
CA THR A 152 27.09 5.28 -9.23
C THR A 152 28.27 5.70 -8.35
N LYS A 153 29.47 5.26 -8.73
CA LYS A 153 30.72 5.72 -8.11
C LYS A 153 30.92 7.22 -8.40
N PHE A 154 31.70 7.89 -7.54
CA PHE A 154 32.03 9.32 -7.72
C PHE A 154 32.64 9.60 -9.10
N ASN A 155 32.11 10.59 -9.82
CA ASN A 155 32.53 10.96 -11.18
C ASN A 155 32.56 9.78 -12.17
N SER A 156 31.66 8.80 -12.02
CA SER A 156 31.54 7.64 -12.90
C SER A 156 30.09 7.34 -13.24
N THR A 157 29.87 6.66 -14.36
CA THR A 157 28.59 6.05 -14.74
C THR A 157 28.48 4.60 -14.29
N GLU A 158 29.55 4.03 -13.71
CA GLU A 158 29.54 2.67 -13.19
C GLU A 158 28.78 2.59 -11.87
N PRO A 159 27.93 1.57 -11.68
CA PRO A 159 27.29 1.31 -10.39
C PRO A 159 28.32 1.17 -9.25
N ILE A 160 28.00 1.71 -8.09
CA ILE A 160 28.74 1.40 -6.86
C ILE A 160 28.38 -0.02 -6.40
N THR A 161 29.39 -0.79 -6.02
CA THR A 161 29.22 -2.18 -5.58
C THR A 161 29.55 -2.31 -4.10
N GLY A 162 28.64 -2.89 -3.33
CA GLY A 162 28.82 -3.26 -1.92
C GLY A 162 28.65 -4.77 -1.73
N GLU A 163 28.39 -5.19 -0.50
CA GLU A 163 28.15 -6.58 -0.13
C GLU A 163 27.01 -6.68 0.90
N VAL A 164 26.01 -7.51 0.61
CA VAL A 164 24.91 -7.85 1.52
C VAL A 164 24.62 -9.37 1.40
N TRP A 165 23.42 -9.84 1.78
CA TRP A 165 23.07 -11.25 1.86
C TRP A 165 23.36 -12.10 0.60
N PRO A 166 23.11 -11.62 -0.63
CA PRO A 166 23.43 -12.40 -1.84
C PRO A 166 24.89 -12.23 -2.32
N GLY A 167 25.78 -11.67 -1.50
CA GLY A 167 27.16 -11.34 -1.87
C GLY A 167 27.28 -9.93 -2.47
N LEU A 168 28.01 -9.78 -3.58
CA LEU A 168 28.22 -8.47 -4.20
C LEU A 168 26.92 -7.89 -4.77
N THR A 169 26.57 -6.68 -4.35
CA THR A 169 25.32 -6.01 -4.68
C THR A 169 25.52 -4.61 -5.24
N VAL A 170 24.55 -4.15 -6.02
CA VAL A 170 24.36 -2.76 -6.42
C VAL A 170 23.09 -2.22 -5.78
N PHE A 171 23.02 -0.89 -5.61
CA PHE A 171 21.97 -0.24 -4.82
C PHE A 171 21.10 0.63 -5.73
N PRO A 172 19.79 0.36 -5.85
CA PRO A 172 18.87 1.21 -6.59
C PRO A 172 18.87 2.63 -6.04
N ASP A 173 18.85 3.62 -6.92
CA ASP A 173 18.65 5.01 -6.54
C ASP A 173 17.16 5.36 -6.59
N PHE A 174 16.49 5.32 -5.44
CA PHE A 174 15.07 5.64 -5.33
C PHE A 174 14.73 7.14 -5.50
N THR A 175 15.74 8.02 -5.73
CA THR A 175 15.49 9.41 -6.13
C THR A 175 15.24 9.55 -7.64
N ASN A 176 15.58 8.53 -8.44
CA ASN A 176 15.33 8.47 -9.87
C ASN A 176 13.93 7.92 -10.19
N ALA A 177 13.17 8.63 -11.02
CA ALA A 177 11.83 8.22 -11.42
C ALA A 177 11.79 6.87 -12.15
N SER A 178 12.82 6.55 -12.96
CA SER A 178 12.94 5.26 -13.65
C SER A 178 13.10 4.08 -12.69
N THR A 179 13.65 4.32 -11.49
CA THR A 179 13.76 3.31 -10.43
C THR A 179 12.39 2.95 -9.88
N ILE A 180 11.48 3.92 -9.73
CA ILE A 180 10.13 3.65 -9.22
C ILE A 180 9.34 2.76 -10.19
N GLU A 181 9.44 3.03 -11.49
CA GLU A 181 8.82 2.20 -12.53
C GLU A 181 9.41 0.78 -12.56
N TRP A 182 10.75 0.67 -12.52
CA TRP A 182 11.43 -0.63 -12.42
C TRP A 182 11.00 -1.41 -11.17
N TRP A 183 11.02 -0.78 -10.00
CA TRP A 183 10.63 -1.39 -8.72
C TRP A 183 9.19 -1.90 -8.77
N THR A 184 8.29 -1.09 -9.34
CA THR A 184 6.87 -1.44 -9.48
C THR A 184 6.69 -2.63 -10.41
N ASN A 185 7.37 -2.65 -11.57
CA ASN A 185 7.25 -3.73 -12.55
C ASN A 185 7.84 -5.06 -12.05
N ILE A 186 9.01 -5.01 -11.40
CA ILE A 186 9.64 -6.20 -10.82
C ILE A 186 8.80 -6.74 -9.67
N ALA A 187 8.32 -5.88 -8.76
CA ALA A 187 7.43 -6.28 -7.68
C ALA A 187 6.10 -6.84 -8.21
N ALA A 188 5.51 -6.26 -9.27
CA ALA A 188 4.30 -6.77 -9.90
C ALA A 188 4.49 -8.17 -10.48
N THR A 189 5.62 -8.39 -11.17
CA THR A 189 5.96 -9.71 -11.73
C THR A 189 6.14 -10.75 -10.62
N PHE A 190 6.76 -10.37 -9.51
CA PHE A 190 6.90 -11.26 -8.36
C PHE A 190 5.54 -11.51 -7.67
N HIS A 191 4.69 -10.49 -7.58
CA HIS A 191 3.33 -10.62 -7.04
C HIS A 191 2.46 -11.60 -7.85
N ASP A 192 2.64 -11.68 -9.17
CA ASP A 192 1.98 -12.68 -10.01
C ASP A 192 2.40 -14.13 -9.67
N THR A 193 3.54 -14.30 -9.02
CA THR A 193 4.04 -15.62 -8.55
C THR A 193 3.67 -15.88 -7.09
N ILE A 194 3.85 -14.89 -6.22
CA ILE A 194 3.51 -14.95 -4.80
C ILE A 194 2.67 -13.72 -4.49
N PRO A 195 1.35 -13.85 -4.30
CA PRO A 195 0.45 -12.70 -4.15
C PRO A 195 0.56 -12.09 -2.75
N PHE A 196 1.68 -11.44 -2.44
CA PHE A 196 1.92 -10.83 -1.13
C PHE A 196 0.99 -9.64 -0.85
N ASP A 197 0.63 -9.46 0.43
CA ASP A 197 -0.28 -8.42 0.89
C ASP A 197 0.45 -7.14 1.35
N GLY A 198 1.73 -7.25 1.65
CA GLY A 198 2.59 -6.13 2.00
C GLY A 198 4.05 -6.49 1.81
N ILE A 199 4.93 -5.49 1.93
CA ILE A 199 6.38 -5.68 1.80
C ILE A 199 7.06 -5.17 3.06
N TRP A 200 7.99 -5.96 3.57
CA TRP A 200 8.95 -5.54 4.56
C TRP A 200 10.25 -5.16 3.85
N ILE A 201 10.58 -3.87 3.85
CA ILE A 201 11.86 -3.38 3.31
C ILE A 201 12.89 -3.28 4.42
N ASP A 202 13.98 -4.02 4.26
CA ASP A 202 15.06 -4.09 5.25
C ASP A 202 16.40 -3.66 4.65
N MET A 203 17.41 -3.52 5.51
CA MET A 203 18.79 -3.19 5.11
C MET A 203 18.91 -1.83 4.45
N ASN A 204 17.95 -0.93 4.64
CA ASN A 204 17.77 0.28 3.85
C ASN A 204 18.26 1.57 4.51
N GLU A 205 19.27 1.48 5.37
CA GLU A 205 20.05 2.63 5.82
C GLU A 205 20.70 3.42 4.68
N PRO A 206 21.30 2.84 3.60
CA PRO A 206 21.46 1.43 3.22
C PRO A 206 22.64 0.75 3.93
N SER A 207 22.41 -0.46 4.43
CA SER A 207 23.41 -1.28 5.09
C SER A 207 24.36 -1.92 4.08
N ASN A 208 25.63 -2.00 4.45
CA ASN A 208 26.69 -2.64 3.69
C ASN A 208 27.58 -3.45 4.64
N PHE A 209 27.90 -4.70 4.28
CA PHE A 209 28.74 -5.56 5.13
C PHE A 209 30.21 -5.14 5.12
N ILE A 210 30.64 -4.45 4.04
CA ILE A 210 31.93 -3.78 3.91
C ILE A 210 31.76 -2.27 4.05
N ASP A 211 32.81 -1.58 4.49
CA ASP A 211 32.78 -0.12 4.63
C ASP A 211 33.03 0.54 3.27
N GLY A 212 32.03 1.28 2.76
CA GLY A 212 32.15 2.00 1.51
C GLY A 212 31.76 1.20 0.28
N SER A 213 32.74 0.67 -0.45
CA SER A 213 32.51 -0.11 -1.66
C SER A 213 33.55 -1.21 -1.80
N HIS A 214 33.30 -2.17 -2.70
CA HIS A 214 34.25 -3.23 -3.04
C HIS A 214 35.62 -2.69 -3.46
N ASP A 215 35.65 -1.50 -4.09
CA ASP A 215 36.88 -0.84 -4.56
C ASP A 215 37.42 0.19 -3.53
N GLY A 216 36.81 0.26 -2.33
CA GLY A 216 37.05 1.30 -1.34
C GLY A 216 36.36 2.63 -1.69
N CYS A 217 36.62 3.66 -0.88
CA CYS A 217 36.15 5.03 -1.14
C CYS A 217 37.28 5.93 -1.65
N THR A 218 36.91 7.04 -2.27
CA THR A 218 37.88 7.99 -2.81
C THR A 218 38.43 8.88 -1.70
N ASN A 219 39.59 9.51 -1.92
CA ASN A 219 40.16 10.46 -0.97
C ASN A 219 39.70 11.90 -1.31
N ASN A 220 38.40 12.16 -1.15
CA ASN A 220 37.81 13.49 -1.33
C ASN A 220 37.16 14.01 -0.03
N SER A 221 36.71 15.26 -0.04
CA SER A 221 36.14 15.93 1.14
C SER A 221 34.75 15.43 1.56
N LEU A 222 34.05 14.66 0.73
CA LEU A 222 32.79 14.01 1.10
C LEU A 222 33.07 12.69 1.83
N ASP A 223 34.00 11.89 1.31
CA ASP A 223 34.41 10.62 1.93
C ASP A 223 35.23 10.86 3.21
N ASN A 224 35.96 11.98 3.29
CA ASN A 224 36.79 12.40 4.42
C ASN A 224 36.48 13.86 4.80
N PRO A 225 35.33 14.15 5.42
CA PRO A 225 34.96 15.51 5.78
C PRO A 225 35.83 16.03 6.95
N PRO A 226 35.96 17.37 7.09
CA PRO A 226 36.76 17.97 8.15
C PRO A 226 36.20 17.71 9.56
N PHE A 227 34.92 17.37 9.66
CA PHE A 227 34.26 16.95 10.89
C PHE A 227 33.45 15.69 10.61
N ILE A 228 33.67 14.65 11.42
CA ILE A 228 32.88 13.42 11.40
C ILE A 228 32.04 13.44 12.69
N PRO A 229 30.70 13.41 12.61
CA PRO A 229 29.83 13.31 13.78
C PRO A 229 30.14 12.04 14.58
N HIS A 230 29.64 11.95 15.82
CA HIS A 230 29.86 10.79 16.70
C HIS A 230 29.03 9.57 16.27
N VAL A 231 29.26 9.09 15.05
CA VAL A 231 28.67 7.87 14.48
C VAL A 231 29.35 6.61 15.04
N LEU A 232 28.68 5.46 14.91
CA LEU A 232 29.30 4.18 15.21
C LEU A 232 30.37 3.86 14.16
N GLY A 233 31.62 3.70 14.57
CA GLY A 233 32.77 3.50 13.68
C GLY A 233 33.69 4.73 13.65
N THR A 234 34.56 4.81 12.64
CA THR A 234 35.52 5.93 12.49
C THR A 234 35.35 6.72 11.19
N THR A 235 34.42 6.33 10.31
CA THR A 235 34.16 6.97 9.02
C THR A 235 32.66 7.07 8.77
N LEU A 236 32.25 7.96 7.87
CA LEU A 236 30.86 8.03 7.41
C LEU A 236 30.44 6.83 6.57
N SER A 237 31.40 6.10 5.99
CA SER A 237 31.17 4.90 5.18
C SER A 237 31.05 3.62 6.02
N ALA A 238 31.21 3.71 7.34
CA ALA A 238 31.13 2.55 8.22
C ALA A 238 29.74 1.89 8.09
N LYS A 239 29.73 0.60 7.73
CA LYS A 239 28.50 -0.19 7.49
C LYS A 239 27.56 0.37 6.41
N THR A 240 28.04 1.23 5.52
CA THR A 240 27.23 1.79 4.42
C THR A 240 28.09 2.08 3.18
N LEU A 241 27.54 2.81 2.22
CA LEU A 241 28.20 3.17 0.96
C LEU A 241 29.15 4.36 1.11
N CYS A 242 30.01 4.57 0.11
CA CYS A 242 30.87 5.75 0.07
C CYS A 242 30.02 7.04 0.04
N PRO A 243 30.28 8.02 0.93
CA PRO A 243 29.52 9.27 0.92
C PRO A 243 29.57 10.03 -0.41
N SER A 244 30.65 9.90 -1.18
CA SER A 244 30.77 10.51 -2.51
C SER A 244 30.03 9.78 -3.63
N ALA A 245 29.43 8.61 -3.37
CA ALA A 245 28.56 7.93 -4.33
C ALA A 245 27.43 8.84 -4.81
N GLN A 246 26.96 8.66 -6.04
CA GLN A 246 26.00 9.57 -6.66
C GLN A 246 24.62 8.93 -6.75
N HIS A 247 23.63 9.67 -6.27
CA HIS A 247 22.24 9.56 -6.68
C HIS A 247 21.98 10.52 -7.84
N ALA A 248 20.86 10.35 -8.53
CA ALA A 248 20.38 11.28 -9.55
C ALA A 248 20.14 12.69 -8.97
N LEU A 249 19.69 12.79 -7.71
CA LEU A 249 19.39 14.07 -7.06
C LEU A 249 20.61 14.75 -6.42
N SER A 250 21.52 13.98 -5.80
CA SER A 250 22.69 14.51 -5.08
C SER A 250 23.70 13.41 -4.73
N SER A 251 24.80 13.76 -4.07
CA SER A 251 25.69 12.77 -3.47
C SER A 251 25.04 12.05 -2.29
N HIS A 252 25.46 10.81 -2.03
CA HIS A 252 25.04 10.01 -0.89
C HIS A 252 25.31 10.70 0.44
N TYR A 253 26.37 11.52 0.53
CA TYR A 253 26.67 12.37 1.68
C TYR A 253 25.48 13.24 2.13
N ASN A 254 24.67 13.73 1.18
CA ASN A 254 23.49 14.54 1.47
C ASN A 254 22.22 13.69 1.65
N LEU A 255 22.14 12.53 1.00
CA LEU A 255 20.91 11.73 0.86
C LEU A 255 20.91 10.42 1.64
N HIS A 256 22.00 10.06 2.30
CA HIS A 256 22.16 8.81 3.07
C HIS A 256 20.99 8.61 4.04
N ASN A 257 20.72 9.59 4.90
CA ASN A 257 19.61 9.55 5.86
C ASN A 257 18.21 9.51 5.23
N MET A 258 18.08 9.67 3.91
CA MET A 258 16.81 9.63 3.18
C MET A 258 16.65 8.37 2.32
N TYR A 259 17.61 7.45 2.29
CA TYR A 259 17.54 6.26 1.44
C TYR A 259 16.28 5.43 1.71
N GLY A 260 16.09 4.99 2.96
CA GLY A 260 14.89 4.25 3.37
C GLY A 260 13.59 5.07 3.24
N TYR A 261 13.64 6.41 3.34
CA TYR A 261 12.48 7.26 3.06
C TYR A 261 12.05 7.16 1.59
N PHE A 262 12.99 7.25 0.65
CA PHE A 262 12.69 7.16 -0.78
C PHE A 262 12.27 5.75 -1.19
N GLU A 263 12.90 4.71 -0.64
CA GLU A 263 12.50 3.32 -0.87
C GLU A 263 11.09 3.04 -0.31
N ALA A 264 10.79 3.48 0.91
CA ALA A 264 9.46 3.36 1.50
C ALA A 264 8.40 4.05 0.64
N LYS A 265 8.70 5.24 0.12
CA LYS A 265 7.84 5.96 -0.81
C LYS A 265 7.62 5.17 -2.10
N ALA A 266 8.69 4.67 -2.74
CA ALA A 266 8.60 3.88 -3.97
C ALA A 266 7.78 2.59 -3.76
N THR A 267 8.03 1.88 -2.66
CA THR A 267 7.33 0.63 -2.31
C THR A 267 5.86 0.87 -1.98
N ASN A 268 5.54 1.98 -1.29
CA ASN A 268 4.16 2.37 -1.01
C ASN A 268 3.36 2.59 -2.31
N LEU A 269 3.97 3.28 -3.28
CA LEU A 269 3.37 3.53 -4.60
C LEU A 269 3.20 2.23 -5.38
N ALA A 270 4.23 1.39 -5.43
CA ALA A 270 4.19 0.09 -6.08
C ALA A 270 3.05 -0.79 -5.54
N LEU A 271 2.92 -0.92 -4.21
CA LEU A 271 1.86 -1.73 -3.60
C LEU A 271 0.46 -1.21 -3.90
N LYS A 272 0.25 0.12 -3.89
CA LYS A 272 -1.05 0.71 -4.27
C LYS A 272 -1.39 0.44 -5.73
N GLU A 273 -0.39 0.40 -6.60
CA GLU A 273 -0.57 0.10 -8.02
C GLU A 273 -0.85 -1.39 -8.28
N ILE A 274 -0.10 -2.27 -7.63
CA ILE A 274 -0.21 -3.73 -7.77
C ILE A 274 -1.52 -4.23 -7.17
N ARG A 275 -1.81 -3.84 -5.91
CA ARG A 275 -2.92 -4.41 -5.13
C ARG A 275 -4.23 -3.62 -5.24
N ARG A 276 -4.17 -2.35 -5.67
CA ARG A 276 -5.32 -1.42 -5.68
C ARG A 276 -6.03 -1.28 -4.32
N LYS A 277 -5.25 -1.47 -3.26
CA LYS A 277 -5.66 -1.46 -1.85
C LYS A 277 -4.66 -0.62 -1.04
N ARG A 278 -4.97 -0.36 0.22
CA ARG A 278 -4.04 0.28 1.16
C ARG A 278 -2.76 -0.54 1.20
N SER A 279 -1.66 0.15 0.96
CA SER A 279 -0.31 -0.39 1.10
C SER A 279 0.00 -0.68 2.57
N PHE A 280 0.61 -1.82 2.83
CA PHE A 280 1.35 -2.07 4.07
C PHE A 280 2.84 -2.21 3.71
N VAL A 281 3.65 -1.25 4.15
CA VAL A 281 5.12 -1.28 4.05
C VAL A 281 5.67 -1.23 5.47
N LEU A 282 6.56 -2.14 5.84
CA LEU A 282 7.32 -2.06 7.08
C LEU A 282 8.78 -1.71 6.75
N SER A 283 9.31 -0.59 7.23
CA SER A 283 10.67 -0.11 6.92
C SER A 283 11.55 0.00 8.16
N ARG A 284 12.83 -0.38 8.02
CA ARG A 284 13.83 -0.22 9.09
C ARG A 284 14.28 1.23 9.18
N SER A 285 14.94 1.72 8.14
CA SER A 285 15.39 3.10 8.08
C SER A 285 14.22 4.05 7.88
N SER A 286 14.32 5.24 8.48
CA SER A 286 13.29 6.28 8.39
C SER A 286 13.88 7.68 8.50
N PHE A 287 13.15 8.65 7.97
CA PHE A 287 13.44 10.07 8.11
C PHE A 287 12.16 10.82 8.50
N ALA A 288 12.27 12.12 8.81
CA ALA A 288 11.11 12.97 9.06
C ALA A 288 10.11 12.89 7.89
N GLY A 289 8.87 12.49 8.20
CA GLY A 289 7.81 12.27 7.21
C GLY A 289 7.68 10.83 6.70
N SER A 290 8.51 9.86 7.11
CA SER A 290 8.39 8.46 6.66
C SER A 290 7.04 7.81 6.98
N GLY A 291 6.32 8.23 8.02
CA GLY A 291 4.97 7.71 8.32
C GLY A 291 3.93 8.04 7.23
N GLN A 292 4.23 9.05 6.40
CA GLN A 292 4.34 8.93 4.95
C GLN A 292 3.73 7.70 4.25
N TYR A 293 4.49 6.63 4.41
CA TYR A 293 4.56 5.60 3.40
C TYR A 293 4.68 4.23 4.07
N THR A 294 5.08 4.19 5.34
CA THR A 294 5.48 2.96 6.00
C THR A 294 5.16 2.96 7.50
N ALA A 295 4.89 1.76 8.00
CA ALA A 295 5.03 1.38 9.41
C ALA A 295 6.53 1.20 9.75
N HIS A 296 6.85 1.09 11.04
CA HIS A 296 8.24 0.92 11.49
C HIS A 296 8.34 -0.13 12.60
N TRP A 297 9.50 -0.76 12.73
CA TRP A 297 9.86 -1.52 13.91
C TRP A 297 11.22 -1.09 14.42
N THR A 298 11.44 -1.20 15.71
CA THR A 298 12.64 -0.70 16.40
C THR A 298 13.95 -1.44 16.08
N GLY A 299 13.93 -2.36 15.10
CA GLY A 299 15.10 -3.12 14.66
C GLY A 299 15.43 -4.32 15.56
N ASP A 300 16.65 -4.82 15.38
CA ASP A 300 17.20 -6.01 16.03
C ASP A 300 17.43 -5.85 17.55
N ASN A 301 16.35 -5.84 18.32
CA ASN A 301 16.40 -5.88 19.77
C ASN A 301 16.87 -7.26 20.29
N SER A 302 17.30 -7.33 21.55
CA SER A 302 17.70 -8.61 22.17
C SER A 302 16.63 -9.13 23.12
N ALA A 303 16.59 -10.44 23.36
CA ALA A 303 15.68 -11.10 24.28
C ALA A 303 16.07 -10.84 25.75
N THR A 304 15.99 -9.56 26.16
CA THR A 304 16.30 -9.11 27.52
C THR A 304 15.21 -8.21 28.09
N TYR A 305 15.07 -8.19 29.42
CA TYR A 305 14.17 -7.24 30.10
C TYR A 305 14.57 -5.78 29.86
N LYS A 306 15.85 -5.52 29.58
CA LYS A 306 16.35 -4.17 29.27
C LYS A 306 15.81 -3.69 27.93
N ASP A 307 15.84 -4.53 26.90
CA ASP A 307 15.27 -4.21 25.59
C ASP A 307 13.74 -4.12 25.65
N MET A 308 13.08 -5.00 26.42
CA MET A 308 11.64 -4.88 26.70
C MET A 308 11.30 -3.54 27.38
N TYR A 309 12.13 -3.05 28.30
CA TYR A 309 11.98 -1.73 28.90
C TYR A 309 12.11 -0.61 27.86
N PHE A 310 13.21 -0.58 27.09
CA PHE A 310 13.48 0.51 26.16
C PHE A 310 12.54 0.53 24.95
N SER A 311 11.90 -0.61 24.65
CA SER A 311 10.87 -0.70 23.62
C SER A 311 9.74 0.31 23.84
N ILE A 312 9.37 0.63 25.09
CA ILE A 312 8.26 1.56 25.41
C ILE A 312 8.57 2.95 24.86
N SER A 313 9.75 3.47 25.17
CA SER A 313 10.20 4.77 24.62
C SER A 313 10.36 4.73 23.10
N GLY A 314 10.79 3.60 22.55
CA GLY A 314 10.99 3.43 21.11
C GLY A 314 9.69 3.46 20.29
N VAL A 315 8.55 3.13 20.90
CA VAL A 315 7.24 3.12 20.20
C VAL A 315 6.40 4.38 20.44
N PHE A 316 6.90 5.39 21.17
CA PHE A 316 6.18 6.65 21.33
C PHE A 316 5.99 7.37 20.00
N ASN A 317 4.76 7.81 19.73
CA ASN A 317 4.38 8.34 18.44
C ASN A 317 4.75 9.82 18.24
N MET A 318 5.91 10.30 18.71
CA MET A 318 6.28 11.71 18.50
C MET A 318 6.58 12.03 17.03
N PHE A 319 7.15 11.06 16.30
CA PHE A 319 7.81 11.30 15.01
C PHE A 319 6.93 11.16 13.77
N GLY A 320 5.60 11.12 13.89
CA GLY A 320 4.73 10.98 12.72
C GLY A 320 4.61 9.56 12.19
N MET A 321 5.10 8.57 12.94
CA MET A 321 5.13 7.15 12.57
C MET A 321 4.35 6.31 13.58
N PRO A 322 3.01 6.43 13.60
CA PRO A 322 2.21 5.85 14.66
C PRO A 322 2.11 4.33 14.62
N ASN A 323 2.21 3.71 13.44
CA ASN A 323 2.19 2.26 13.29
C ASN A 323 3.59 1.71 13.54
N VAL A 324 3.98 1.63 14.81
CA VAL A 324 5.32 1.25 15.26
C VAL A 324 5.28 0.20 16.36
N GLY A 325 6.29 -0.67 16.41
CA GLY A 325 6.40 -1.76 17.37
C GLY A 325 7.85 -2.20 17.60
N ALA A 326 8.04 -3.14 18.53
CA ALA A 326 9.29 -3.86 18.71
C ALA A 326 9.08 -5.35 18.44
N ASP A 327 10.15 -6.06 18.11
CA ASP A 327 10.07 -7.52 17.95
C ASP A 327 9.82 -8.16 19.32
N ILE A 328 8.61 -8.68 19.48
CA ILE A 328 8.12 -9.20 20.75
C ILE A 328 8.87 -10.48 21.10
N CYS A 329 9.23 -10.61 22.38
CA CYS A 329 10.11 -11.65 22.94
C CYS A 329 11.61 -11.48 22.65
N GLY A 330 11.98 -10.54 21.76
CA GLY A 330 13.34 -10.19 21.37
C GLY A 330 13.79 -10.93 20.10
N PHE A 331 14.48 -10.23 19.20
CA PHE A 331 14.99 -10.80 17.96
C PHE A 331 16.27 -11.62 18.17
N ARG A 332 17.25 -11.05 18.88
CA ARG A 332 18.52 -11.72 19.22
C ARG A 332 18.38 -12.52 20.51
N ASP A 333 19.17 -13.59 20.63
CA ASP A 333 19.25 -14.48 21.80
C ASP A 333 17.98 -15.30 22.08
N ASP A 334 18.14 -16.48 22.69
CA ASP A 334 17.01 -17.31 23.08
C ASP A 334 16.21 -16.64 24.22
N THR A 335 14.95 -16.35 23.98
CA THR A 335 14.04 -15.83 25.01
C THR A 335 13.75 -16.85 26.11
N THR A 336 13.20 -16.38 27.24
CA THR A 336 12.68 -17.25 28.31
C THR A 336 11.16 -17.22 28.31
N GLU A 337 10.52 -18.28 28.82
CA GLU A 337 9.05 -18.33 28.91
C GLU A 337 8.48 -17.15 29.71
N GLU A 338 9.14 -16.76 30.81
CA GLU A 338 8.73 -15.61 31.61
C GLU A 338 8.84 -14.30 30.81
N LEU A 339 10.00 -14.06 30.18
CA LEU A 339 10.22 -12.85 29.38
C LEU A 339 9.23 -12.77 28.22
N CYS A 340 9.07 -13.84 27.46
CA CYS A 340 8.16 -13.84 26.32
C CYS A 340 6.70 -13.70 26.75
N THR A 341 6.30 -14.28 27.90
CA THR A 341 4.95 -14.07 28.47
C THR A 341 4.73 -12.59 28.80
N ARG A 342 5.69 -11.94 29.47
CA ARG A 342 5.60 -10.49 29.79
C ARG A 342 5.62 -9.62 28.55
N TRP A 343 6.44 -9.97 27.56
CA TRP A 343 6.55 -9.19 26.33
C TRP A 343 5.32 -9.37 25.44
N MET A 344 4.69 -10.53 25.40
CA MET A 344 3.40 -10.71 24.73
C MET A 344 2.28 -9.90 25.40
N GLN A 345 2.28 -9.80 26.73
CA GLN A 345 1.37 -8.91 27.47
C GLN A 345 1.58 -7.43 27.11
N LEU A 346 2.83 -6.97 27.10
CA LEU A 346 3.18 -5.60 26.74
C LEU A 346 2.90 -5.31 25.25
N GLY A 347 3.37 -6.18 24.36
CA GLY A 347 3.31 -6.02 22.92
C GLY A 347 1.90 -6.07 22.34
N ALA A 348 0.95 -6.71 23.05
CA ALA A 348 -0.47 -6.61 22.73
C ALA A 348 -0.98 -5.15 22.67
N PHE A 349 -0.27 -4.23 23.33
CA PHE A 349 -0.55 -2.80 23.38
C PHE A 349 0.39 -1.92 22.52
N TYR A 350 1.27 -2.50 21.69
CA TYR A 350 1.96 -1.73 20.66
C TYR A 350 1.02 -1.45 19.48
N PRO A 351 1.11 -0.28 18.81
CA PRO A 351 0.35 -0.04 17.59
C PRO A 351 0.58 -1.12 16.52
N PHE A 352 1.86 -1.45 16.24
CA PHE A 352 2.26 -2.59 15.42
C PHE A 352 2.69 -3.77 16.31
N MET A 353 2.09 -4.95 16.13
CA MET A 353 2.35 -6.13 16.97
C MET A 353 2.90 -7.29 16.14
N ARG A 354 4.23 -7.50 16.22
CA ARG A 354 4.92 -8.63 15.58
C ARG A 354 5.78 -9.39 16.58
N ASN A 355 5.64 -10.72 16.61
CA ASN A 355 6.67 -11.59 17.17
C ASN A 355 7.61 -11.98 16.02
N HIS A 356 8.90 -11.68 16.18
CA HIS A 356 9.93 -11.97 15.21
C HIS A 356 11.18 -12.45 15.94
N ASN A 357 11.89 -13.41 15.33
CA ASN A 357 12.93 -14.18 15.99
C ASN A 357 14.10 -14.43 15.04
N GLY A 358 15.31 -14.17 15.49
CA GLY A 358 16.56 -14.57 14.84
C GLY A 358 17.36 -15.60 15.64
N ALA A 359 16.83 -16.07 16.76
CA ALA A 359 17.48 -17.03 17.66
C ALA A 359 17.23 -18.50 17.26
N GLN A 360 17.91 -19.41 17.97
CA GLN A 360 17.88 -20.84 17.68
C GLN A 360 16.53 -21.47 18.05
N LYS A 361 15.98 -21.12 19.22
CA LYS A 361 14.72 -21.69 19.71
C LYS A 361 13.51 -20.98 19.15
N ASP A 362 12.45 -21.76 18.93
CA ASP A 362 11.12 -21.24 18.57
C ASP A 362 10.57 -20.39 19.72
N GLN A 363 9.95 -19.26 19.38
CA GLN A 363 9.33 -18.34 20.34
C GLN A 363 7.96 -17.81 19.89
N ASP A 364 7.35 -18.42 18.88
CA ASP A 364 5.92 -18.24 18.64
C ASP A 364 5.13 -18.70 19.87
N PRO A 365 3.96 -18.10 20.16
CA PRO A 365 3.22 -18.37 21.39
C PRO A 365 2.93 -19.87 21.65
N ALA A 366 2.68 -20.65 20.59
CA ALA A 366 2.37 -22.07 20.69
C ALA A 366 3.58 -22.96 21.04
N ALA A 367 4.81 -22.43 21.05
CA ALA A 367 6.02 -23.16 21.45
C ALA A 367 6.19 -23.30 22.98
N PHE A 368 5.46 -22.51 23.78
CA PHE A 368 5.63 -22.45 25.24
C PHE A 368 4.69 -23.39 26.01
N SER A 369 4.85 -23.47 27.33
CA SER A 369 3.96 -24.25 28.21
C SER A 369 2.50 -23.84 28.06
N TRP A 370 1.58 -24.77 28.34
CA TRP A 370 0.14 -24.49 28.27
C TRP A 370 -0.28 -23.28 29.13
N THR A 371 0.34 -23.09 30.30
CA THR A 371 0.08 -21.95 31.18
C THR A 371 0.50 -20.64 30.52
N ALA A 372 1.69 -20.56 29.96
CA ALA A 372 2.15 -19.38 29.22
C ALA A 372 1.24 -19.10 28.00
N GLN A 373 0.85 -20.15 27.27
CA GLN A 373 -0.07 -20.03 26.15
C GLN A 373 -1.39 -19.37 26.54
N GLN A 374 -2.01 -19.75 27.67
CA GLN A 374 -3.26 -19.12 28.11
C GLN A 374 -3.09 -17.62 28.39
N ILE A 375 -1.97 -17.22 28.99
CA ILE A 375 -1.68 -15.82 29.31
C ILE A 375 -1.45 -15.01 28.02
N MET A 376 -0.64 -15.55 27.10
CA MET A 376 -0.38 -14.92 25.80
C MET A 376 -1.65 -14.83 24.95
N LYS A 377 -2.49 -15.88 24.97
CA LYS A 377 -3.77 -15.90 24.25
C LYS A 377 -4.72 -14.84 24.81
N GLN A 378 -4.78 -14.69 26.14
CA GLN A 378 -5.59 -13.65 26.76
C GLN A 378 -5.12 -12.23 26.37
N ALA A 379 -3.82 -12.00 26.28
CA ALA A 379 -3.27 -10.72 25.80
C ALA A 379 -3.70 -10.44 24.33
N LEU A 380 -3.64 -11.44 23.46
CA LEU A 380 -4.12 -11.34 22.08
C LEU A 380 -5.63 -11.11 21.99
N ILE A 381 -6.44 -11.83 22.76
CA ILE A 381 -7.90 -11.62 22.84
C ILE A 381 -8.21 -10.18 23.26
N THR A 382 -7.50 -9.65 24.26
CA THR A 382 -7.63 -8.24 24.67
C THR A 382 -7.27 -7.29 23.54
N ARG A 383 -6.15 -7.50 22.84
CA ARG A 383 -5.78 -6.70 21.66
C ARG A 383 -6.88 -6.72 20.60
N TYR A 384 -7.32 -7.91 20.19
CA TYR A 384 -8.31 -8.09 19.13
C TYR A 384 -9.64 -7.42 19.49
N SER A 385 -10.02 -7.45 20.77
CA SER A 385 -11.21 -6.74 21.24
C SER A 385 -11.10 -5.21 21.12
N LEU A 386 -9.88 -4.66 21.17
CA LEU A 386 -9.59 -3.23 21.11
C LEU A 386 -9.27 -2.72 19.69
N ILE A 387 -9.28 -3.58 18.66
CA ILE A 387 -8.94 -3.15 17.29
C ILE A 387 -9.83 -2.01 16.77
N PRO A 388 -11.16 -1.96 17.01
CA PRO A 388 -11.95 -0.80 16.61
C PRO A 388 -11.46 0.51 17.22
N PHE A 389 -10.97 0.47 18.46
CA PHE A 389 -10.37 1.62 19.13
C PHE A 389 -9.02 1.98 18.50
N TRP A 390 -8.11 1.02 18.32
CA TRP A 390 -6.84 1.24 17.62
C TRP A 390 -7.04 1.82 16.21
N TYR A 391 -7.99 1.28 15.47
CA TYR A 391 -8.32 1.72 14.13
C TYR A 391 -8.87 3.15 14.11
N THR A 392 -9.71 3.49 15.10
CA THR A 392 -10.17 4.88 15.28
C THR A 392 -9.03 5.82 15.61
N LEU A 393 -8.07 5.40 16.44
CA LEU A 393 -6.88 6.21 16.75
C LEU A 393 -5.98 6.40 15.52
N HIS A 394 -5.78 5.36 14.70
CA HIS A 394 -5.07 5.48 13.42
C HIS A 394 -5.77 6.45 12.46
N TYR A 395 -7.10 6.43 12.40
CA TYR A 395 -7.87 7.38 11.61
C TYR A 395 -7.62 8.82 12.10
N ARG A 396 -7.71 9.07 13.42
CA ARG A 396 -7.44 10.39 13.99
C ARG A 396 -6.00 10.84 13.76
N ALA A 397 -5.02 9.93 13.79
CA ALA A 397 -3.65 10.23 13.41
C ALA A 397 -3.55 10.69 11.94
N ALA A 398 -4.22 9.99 11.03
CA ALA A 398 -4.19 10.31 9.60
C ALA A 398 -4.92 11.63 9.25
N ILE A 399 -6.00 11.98 9.96
CA ILE A 399 -6.80 13.18 9.63
C ILE A 399 -6.48 14.40 10.51
N ALA A 400 -6.12 14.20 11.77
CA ALA A 400 -6.02 15.24 12.80
C ALA A 400 -4.65 15.28 13.51
N SER A 401 -3.69 14.45 13.09
CA SER A 401 -2.33 14.41 13.65
C SER A 401 -2.29 14.10 15.15
N GLU A 402 -3.20 13.24 15.61
CA GLU A 402 -3.25 12.79 17.00
C GLU A 402 -2.34 11.59 17.25
N THR A 403 -1.68 11.59 18.42
CA THR A 403 -0.84 10.45 18.84
C THR A 403 -1.70 9.29 19.35
N LEU A 404 -1.29 8.06 19.06
CA LEU A 404 -2.02 6.86 19.50
C LEU A 404 -1.42 6.29 20.77
N LEU A 405 -0.09 6.27 20.87
CA LEU A 405 0.65 5.83 22.04
C LEU A 405 1.60 6.94 22.49
N GLN A 406 1.44 7.39 23.74
CA GLN A 406 2.13 8.57 24.26
C GLN A 406 2.55 8.44 25.74
N PRO A 407 3.57 9.20 26.18
CA PRO A 407 3.89 9.34 27.60
C PRO A 407 2.74 9.96 28.40
N LEU A 408 2.67 9.66 29.70
CA LEU A 408 1.64 10.22 30.58
C LEU A 408 1.70 11.77 30.59
N HIS A 409 2.89 12.33 30.53
CA HIS A 409 3.09 13.78 30.59
C HIS A 409 2.43 14.55 29.43
N PHE A 410 2.14 13.91 28.30
CA PHE A 410 1.52 14.59 27.16
C PHE A 410 0.06 14.94 27.45
N GLU A 411 -0.64 14.09 28.20
CA GLU A 411 -2.02 14.31 28.62
C GLU A 411 -2.10 15.02 29.98
N PHE A 412 -1.17 14.71 30.90
CA PHE A 412 -1.13 15.23 32.27
C PHE A 412 0.00 16.23 32.48
N PHE A 413 0.18 17.16 31.53
CA PHE A 413 1.32 18.11 31.48
C PHE A 413 1.41 19.05 32.70
N ASN A 414 0.30 19.27 33.42
CA ASN A 414 0.29 20.06 34.66
C ASN A 414 0.80 19.28 35.89
N ASP A 415 0.97 17.97 35.78
CA ASP A 415 1.48 17.12 36.86
C ASP A 415 2.96 16.80 36.62
N ASN A 416 3.84 17.53 37.30
CA ASN A 416 5.29 17.38 37.16
C ASN A 416 5.80 15.97 37.51
N LYS A 417 5.05 15.16 38.27
CA LYS A 417 5.47 13.77 38.58
C LYS A 417 5.45 12.88 37.34
N THR A 418 4.69 13.26 36.31
CA THR A 418 4.59 12.49 35.06
C THR A 418 5.76 12.69 34.10
N LEU A 419 6.57 13.74 34.29
CA LEU A 419 7.64 14.12 33.36
C LEU A 419 8.72 13.04 33.17
N GLY A 420 9.05 12.32 34.25
CA GLY A 420 10.09 11.28 34.24
C GLY A 420 9.57 9.85 34.08
N ILE A 421 8.29 9.66 33.74
CA ILE A 421 7.69 8.33 33.65
C ILE A 421 7.82 7.80 32.23
N ASP A 422 8.65 6.77 32.07
CA ASP A 422 8.96 6.08 30.82
C ASP A 422 8.56 4.58 30.83
N GLN A 423 8.08 4.08 31.97
CA GLN A 423 7.65 2.69 32.18
C GLN A 423 6.14 2.48 32.03
N GLN A 424 5.38 3.56 31.88
CA GLN A 424 3.94 3.55 31.69
C GLN A 424 3.61 4.41 30.46
N PHE A 425 2.51 4.08 29.79
CA PHE A 425 2.07 4.83 28.62
C PHE A 425 0.55 4.88 28.52
N LEU A 426 0.07 5.85 27.75
CA LEU A 426 -1.33 5.98 27.40
C LEU A 426 -1.57 5.50 25.97
N ILE A 427 -2.71 4.85 25.76
CA ILE A 427 -3.29 4.61 24.43
C ILE A 427 -4.44 5.61 24.24
N GLY A 428 -4.25 6.50 23.28
CA GLY A 428 -4.99 7.74 23.13
C GLY A 428 -4.98 8.49 24.47
N ARG A 429 -6.18 8.81 24.95
CA ARG A 429 -6.39 9.54 26.21
C ARG A 429 -7.09 8.66 27.27
N ALA A 430 -7.41 7.42 26.93
CA ALA A 430 -8.42 6.62 27.61
C ALA A 430 -7.86 5.39 28.35
N ILE A 431 -6.74 4.81 27.89
CA ILE A 431 -6.19 3.57 28.48
C ILE A 431 -4.78 3.85 29.01
N LEU A 432 -4.52 3.53 30.27
CA LEU A 432 -3.20 3.54 30.90
C LEU A 432 -2.70 2.11 31.05
N VAL A 433 -1.51 1.83 30.51
CA VAL A 433 -0.84 0.52 30.59
C VAL A 433 0.37 0.62 31.52
N SER A 434 0.52 -0.35 32.42
CA SER A 434 1.61 -0.41 33.39
C SER A 434 2.18 -1.84 33.45
N PRO A 435 3.09 -2.18 32.53
CA PRO A 435 3.68 -3.51 32.39
C PRO A 435 4.64 -3.86 33.53
N ASN A 436 4.90 -5.16 33.71
CA ASN A 436 6.00 -5.63 34.55
C ASN A 436 7.25 -5.85 33.69
N LEU A 437 8.29 -5.08 34.00
CA LEU A 437 9.54 -5.02 33.25
C LEU A 437 10.72 -5.66 34.00
N VAL A 438 10.47 -6.38 35.10
CA VAL A 438 11.51 -6.94 35.96
C VAL A 438 11.30 -8.43 36.15
N SER A 439 12.36 -9.22 35.92
CA SER A 439 12.32 -10.67 36.10
C SER A 439 11.91 -11.07 37.52
N LYS A 440 11.00 -12.03 37.62
CA LYS A 440 10.44 -12.62 38.85
C LYS A 440 9.70 -11.65 39.75
N ALA A 441 9.49 -10.40 39.33
CA ALA A 441 8.70 -9.46 40.09
C ALA A 441 7.22 -9.86 40.04
N THR A 442 6.52 -9.73 41.17
CA THR A 442 5.07 -9.96 41.28
C THR A 442 4.31 -8.67 41.59
N THR A 443 5.01 -7.54 41.68
CA THR A 443 4.47 -6.21 41.91
C THR A 443 5.19 -5.20 41.03
N VAL A 444 4.50 -4.11 40.69
CA VAL A 444 5.05 -2.99 39.92
C VAL A 444 4.72 -1.68 40.63
N ASN A 445 5.70 -0.78 40.71
CA ASN A 445 5.48 0.56 41.24
C ASN A 445 4.93 1.45 40.12
N VAL A 446 3.71 1.95 40.28
CA VAL A 446 3.01 2.69 39.23
C VAL A 446 2.51 4.03 39.73
N TYR A 447 2.47 5.00 38.83
CA TYR A 447 1.79 6.27 39.04
C TYR A 447 0.47 6.29 38.27
N ILE A 448 -0.65 6.44 38.96
CA ILE A 448 -1.96 6.64 38.33
C ILE A 448 -2.32 8.13 38.52
N PRO A 449 -2.36 8.94 37.45
CA PRO A 449 -2.62 10.38 37.54
C PRO A 449 -3.95 10.72 38.23
N GLU A 450 -4.05 11.92 38.80
CA GLU A 450 -5.28 12.40 39.48
C GLU A 450 -6.46 12.53 38.49
N ASP A 451 -7.25 11.47 38.40
CA ASP A 451 -8.53 11.41 37.70
C ASP A 451 -9.34 10.20 38.21
N VAL A 452 -10.53 9.98 37.66
CA VAL A 452 -11.26 8.73 37.84
C VAL A 452 -10.65 7.66 36.93
N TRP A 453 -10.26 6.54 37.52
CA TRP A 453 -9.75 5.38 36.78
C TRP A 453 -10.48 4.11 37.20
N TYR A 454 -10.63 3.17 36.27
CA TYR A 454 -11.21 1.85 36.48
C TYR A 454 -10.23 0.79 36.03
N GLN A 455 -10.14 -0.32 36.74
CA GLN A 455 -9.40 -1.48 36.23
C GLN A 455 -10.11 -2.04 35.00
N PHE A 456 -9.38 -2.23 33.89
CA PHE A 456 -9.96 -2.68 32.62
C PHE A 456 -10.66 -4.04 32.71
N SER A 457 -10.09 -4.98 33.47
CA SER A 457 -10.63 -6.35 33.57
C SER A 457 -11.85 -6.48 34.47
N SER A 458 -11.95 -5.67 35.53
CA SER A 458 -12.96 -5.84 36.60
C SER A 458 -14.00 -4.71 36.64
N GLY A 459 -13.73 -3.57 35.99
CA GLY A 459 -14.53 -2.36 36.11
C GLY A 459 -14.45 -1.69 37.49
N VAL A 460 -13.60 -2.18 38.40
CA VAL A 460 -13.48 -1.64 39.75
C VAL A 460 -12.76 -0.29 39.71
N LYS A 461 -13.37 0.72 40.33
CA LYS A 461 -12.78 2.06 40.47
C LYS A 461 -11.50 2.01 41.30
N VAL A 462 -10.44 2.62 40.79
CA VAL A 462 -9.15 2.79 41.47
C VAL A 462 -9.32 3.77 42.64
N LYS A 463 -8.81 3.39 43.81
CA LYS A 463 -8.96 4.16 45.06
C LYS A 463 -7.80 5.14 45.31
N VAL A 464 -6.61 4.80 44.84
CA VAL A 464 -5.37 5.55 45.08
C VAL A 464 -4.88 6.11 43.75
N VAL A 465 -4.80 7.44 43.67
CA VAL A 465 -4.38 8.21 42.48
C VAL A 465 -3.50 9.39 42.93
N GLY A 466 -2.71 9.96 42.03
CA GLY A 466 -1.82 11.10 42.32
C GLY A 466 -0.55 10.76 43.12
N VAL A 467 -0.31 9.47 43.36
CA VAL A 467 0.86 8.96 44.11
C VAL A 467 1.36 7.65 43.49
N PHE A 468 2.65 7.38 43.65
CA PHE A 468 3.23 6.09 43.29
C PHE A 468 2.73 5.01 44.26
N THR A 469 2.27 3.90 43.72
CA THR A 469 1.69 2.78 44.48
C THR A 469 2.18 1.46 43.90
N ASP A 470 2.50 0.50 44.77
CA ASP A 470 2.79 -0.86 44.33
C ASP A 470 1.48 -1.60 44.03
N LEU A 471 1.35 -2.10 42.80
CA LEU A 471 0.23 -2.93 42.38
C LEU A 471 0.69 -4.35 42.11
N ASP A 472 -0.18 -5.31 42.43
CA ASP A 472 0.02 -6.71 42.04
C ASP A 472 0.13 -6.85 40.52
N ALA A 473 1.19 -7.54 40.09
CA ALA A 473 1.49 -7.93 38.72
C ALA A 473 2.09 -9.35 38.69
N PRO A 474 1.38 -10.39 39.17
CA PRO A 474 1.78 -11.79 38.95
C PRO A 474 1.86 -12.10 37.44
N LEU A 475 2.41 -13.26 37.06
CA LEU A 475 2.75 -13.57 35.66
C LEU A 475 1.56 -13.42 34.71
N GLU A 476 0.38 -13.81 35.15
CA GLU A 476 -0.89 -13.78 34.43
C GLU A 476 -1.50 -12.38 34.27
N LYS A 477 -0.94 -11.35 34.93
CA LYS A 477 -1.54 -10.01 35.00
C LYS A 477 -0.60 -8.91 34.50
N ILE A 478 -1.12 -8.13 33.56
CA ILE A 478 -0.65 -6.78 33.22
C ILE A 478 -1.65 -5.75 33.75
N ASN A 479 -1.17 -4.66 34.35
CA ASN A 479 -2.04 -3.62 34.90
C ASN A 479 -2.51 -2.67 33.78
N VAL A 480 -3.81 -2.64 33.53
CA VAL A 480 -4.46 -1.80 32.52
C VAL A 480 -5.64 -1.08 33.18
N HIS A 481 -5.69 0.23 33.00
CA HIS A 481 -6.72 1.09 33.58
C HIS A 481 -7.41 1.94 32.51
N VAL A 482 -8.72 2.11 32.63
CA VAL A 482 -9.53 2.98 31.78
C VAL A 482 -9.86 4.27 32.52
N ARG A 483 -9.58 5.40 31.88
CA ARG A 483 -9.90 6.73 32.41
C ARG A 483 -11.40 7.00 32.32
N GLY A 484 -11.98 7.56 33.37
CA GLY A 484 -13.36 8.04 33.38
C GLY A 484 -13.57 9.20 32.40
N GLY A 485 -14.75 9.28 31.81
CA GLY A 485 -15.08 10.26 30.76
C GLY A 485 -14.95 9.73 29.34
N PHE A 486 -14.50 8.48 29.16
CA PHE A 486 -14.26 7.90 27.83
C PHE A 486 -15.17 6.70 27.52
N ILE A 487 -15.58 6.61 26.26
CA ILE A 487 -16.24 5.44 25.67
C ILE A 487 -15.27 4.78 24.70
N ILE A 488 -14.96 3.50 24.93
CA ILE A 488 -14.04 2.72 24.08
C ILE A 488 -14.86 1.76 23.23
N PRO A 489 -14.83 1.87 21.88
CA PRO A 489 -15.43 0.89 21.02
C PRO A 489 -14.58 -0.39 20.99
N MET A 490 -15.23 -1.51 21.22
CA MET A 490 -14.64 -2.84 21.21
C MET A 490 -15.46 -3.74 20.29
N GLN A 491 -14.89 -4.87 19.90
CA GLN A 491 -15.59 -5.89 19.13
C GLN A 491 -15.31 -7.26 19.70
N MET A 492 -16.27 -8.18 19.59
CA MET A 492 -16.02 -9.56 20.00
C MET A 492 -14.92 -10.16 19.09
N PRO A 493 -13.81 -10.64 19.66
CA PRO A 493 -12.66 -11.08 18.88
C PRO A 493 -12.96 -12.36 18.09
N GLY A 494 -12.31 -12.50 16.93
CA GLY A 494 -12.34 -13.72 16.10
C GLY A 494 -10.95 -14.36 16.01
N ALA A 495 -10.85 -15.47 15.27
CA ALA A 495 -9.57 -16.14 15.00
C ALA A 495 -8.60 -15.30 14.13
N ASN A 496 -9.14 -14.35 13.39
CA ASN A 496 -8.43 -13.28 12.68
C ASN A 496 -9.35 -12.05 12.60
N LEU A 497 -8.85 -10.92 12.08
CA LEU A 497 -9.63 -9.70 11.97
C LEU A 497 -10.72 -9.77 10.90
N MET A 498 -10.59 -10.58 9.86
CA MET A 498 -11.65 -10.79 8.88
C MET A 498 -12.91 -11.37 9.56
N VAL A 499 -12.74 -12.43 10.36
CA VAL A 499 -13.83 -13.01 11.16
C VAL A 499 -14.29 -12.03 12.24
N GLY A 500 -13.35 -11.41 12.96
CA GLY A 500 -13.66 -10.46 14.04
C GLY A 500 -14.52 -9.28 13.60
N ARG A 501 -14.29 -8.75 12.39
CA ARG A 501 -15.06 -7.63 11.83
C ARG A 501 -16.54 -7.94 11.63
N GLY A 502 -16.92 -9.21 11.45
CA GLY A 502 -18.31 -9.65 11.35
C GLY A 502 -19.03 -9.79 12.69
N ASN A 503 -18.30 -9.69 13.81
CA ASN A 503 -18.86 -9.91 15.14
C ASN A 503 -19.50 -8.65 15.74
N PRO A 504 -20.36 -8.78 16.77
CA PRO A 504 -20.98 -7.63 17.44
C PRO A 504 -19.98 -6.69 18.12
N PHE A 505 -20.28 -5.39 18.08
CA PHE A 505 -19.59 -4.37 18.85
C PHE A 505 -19.99 -4.40 20.33
N THR A 506 -19.06 -3.99 21.19
CA THR A 506 -19.27 -3.70 22.61
C THR A 506 -18.76 -2.29 22.89
N LEU A 507 -19.49 -1.50 23.68
CA LEU A 507 -19.04 -0.18 24.12
C LEU A 507 -18.68 -0.25 25.61
N LEU A 508 -17.41 -0.04 25.94
CA LEU A 508 -16.97 0.11 27.32
C LEU A 508 -17.13 1.59 27.70
N VAL A 509 -18.09 1.87 28.59
CA VAL A 509 -18.41 3.23 29.05
C VAL A 509 -17.83 3.45 30.45
N ALA A 510 -16.73 4.21 30.55
CA ALA A 510 -16.14 4.57 31.82
C ALA A 510 -16.65 5.95 32.28
N GLN A 511 -17.49 5.99 33.31
CA GLN A 511 -18.07 7.25 33.78
C GLN A 511 -17.03 8.15 34.45
N SER A 512 -17.05 9.45 34.12
CA SER A 512 -16.29 10.46 34.86
C SER A 512 -16.86 10.69 36.26
N ALA A 513 -16.23 11.57 37.05
CA ALA A 513 -16.77 12.01 38.34
C ALA A 513 -18.15 12.70 38.22
N LEU A 514 -18.47 13.26 37.04
CA LEU A 514 -19.74 13.92 36.75
C LEU A 514 -20.78 12.98 36.10
N GLY A 515 -20.45 11.71 35.91
CA GLY A 515 -21.33 10.72 35.29
C GLY A 515 -21.45 10.81 33.76
N ASN A 516 -20.61 11.62 33.09
CA ASN A 516 -20.56 11.71 31.63
C ASN A 516 -19.43 10.84 31.05
N ALA A 517 -19.55 10.48 29.77
CA ALA A 517 -18.51 9.85 28.97
C ALA A 517 -18.74 10.13 27.48
N SER A 518 -17.67 10.25 26.69
CA SER A 518 -17.73 10.39 25.24
C SER A 518 -16.64 9.58 24.53
N GLY A 519 -16.88 9.25 23.27
CA GLY A 519 -15.93 8.51 22.44
C GLY A 519 -16.34 8.57 20.97
N ASN A 520 -15.45 8.10 20.10
CA ASN A 520 -15.70 8.02 18.66
C ASN A 520 -15.41 6.61 18.16
N LEU A 521 -16.07 6.23 17.08
CA LEU A 521 -15.78 5.03 16.31
C LEU A 521 -15.65 5.44 14.84
N PHE A 522 -14.51 5.12 14.24
CA PHE A 522 -14.34 5.15 12.79
C PHE A 522 -14.44 3.74 12.23
N TRP A 523 -15.19 3.57 11.13
CA TRP A 523 -15.37 2.29 10.47
C TRP A 523 -15.53 2.47 8.96
N ASP A 524 -14.78 1.71 8.19
CA ASP A 524 -14.82 1.61 6.73
C ASP A 524 -14.64 0.12 6.33
N ASP A 525 -14.40 -0.17 5.05
CA ASP A 525 -14.17 -1.54 4.58
C ASP A 525 -12.87 -2.19 5.09
N GLY A 526 -11.95 -1.39 5.63
CA GLY A 526 -10.69 -1.82 6.21
C GLY A 526 -9.50 -1.87 5.25
N ASP A 527 -9.67 -1.68 3.94
CA ASP A 527 -8.61 -2.02 2.98
C ASP A 527 -8.57 -1.15 1.72
N SER A 528 -9.67 -0.50 1.33
CA SER A 528 -9.68 0.34 0.12
C SER A 528 -8.85 1.61 0.26
N ILE A 529 -8.18 1.98 -0.82
CA ILE A 529 -7.53 3.30 -0.93
C ILE A 529 -8.63 4.37 -0.85
N ALA A 530 -8.40 5.44 -0.10
CA ALA A 530 -9.29 6.59 -0.15
C ALA A 530 -9.26 7.19 -1.57
N ILE A 531 -10.36 7.02 -2.32
CA ILE A 531 -10.53 7.62 -3.65
C ILE A 531 -11.09 9.02 -3.46
N THR A 532 -10.44 10.01 -4.06
CA THR A 532 -10.97 11.36 -4.17
C THR A 532 -11.50 11.57 -5.58
N PHE A 533 -12.79 11.85 -5.71
CA PHE A 533 -13.39 12.19 -6.99
C PHE A 533 -13.28 13.70 -7.23
N CYS A 534 -12.53 14.08 -8.26
CA CYS A 534 -12.38 15.47 -8.69
C CYS A 534 -13.43 15.77 -9.78
N ILE A 535 -14.53 16.39 -9.40
CA ILE A 535 -15.62 16.74 -10.31
C ILE A 535 -15.25 18.03 -11.04
N ILE A 536 -15.29 18.02 -12.37
CA ILE A 536 -14.83 19.15 -13.19
C ILE A 536 -16.00 19.84 -13.90
N GLY A 537 -15.97 21.18 -13.91
CA GLY A 537 -16.83 21.99 -14.77
C GLY A 537 -18.32 21.89 -14.42
N SER A 538 -19.18 21.72 -15.43
CA SER A 538 -20.65 21.67 -15.27
C SER A 538 -21.11 20.53 -14.34
N ALA A 539 -20.33 19.46 -14.21
CA ALA A 539 -20.64 18.32 -13.37
C ALA A 539 -20.76 18.73 -11.89
N CYS A 540 -20.03 19.78 -11.47
CA CYS A 540 -20.08 20.34 -10.12
C CYS A 540 -21.45 20.93 -9.76
N SER A 541 -22.28 21.24 -10.76
CA SER A 541 -23.63 21.76 -10.56
C SER A 541 -24.70 20.67 -10.63
N ASN A 542 -24.32 19.42 -10.93
CA ASN A 542 -25.24 18.30 -11.03
C ASN A 542 -25.58 17.75 -9.64
N LYS A 543 -26.65 18.26 -9.03
CA LYS A 543 -27.10 17.83 -7.68
C LYS A 543 -27.27 16.32 -7.54
N ARG A 544 -27.70 15.63 -8.60
CA ARG A 544 -27.91 14.18 -8.60
C ARG A 544 -26.57 13.43 -8.53
N LEU A 545 -25.56 13.91 -9.26
CA LEU A 545 -24.20 13.39 -9.19
C LEU A 545 -23.62 13.61 -7.79
N LEU A 546 -23.73 14.83 -7.27
CA LEU A 546 -23.23 15.18 -5.93
C LEU A 546 -23.86 14.28 -4.86
N SER A 547 -25.19 14.14 -4.86
CA SER A 547 -25.89 13.26 -3.91
C SER A 547 -25.56 11.78 -4.09
N SER A 548 -25.11 11.35 -5.28
CA SER A 548 -24.71 9.96 -5.53
C SER A 548 -23.35 9.62 -4.92
N LEU A 549 -22.52 10.64 -4.72
CA LEU A 549 -21.18 10.56 -4.13
C LEU A 549 -21.20 10.90 -2.64
N GLU A 550 -22.09 11.80 -2.23
CA GLU A 550 -22.37 12.15 -0.84
C GLU A 550 -22.62 10.88 -0.01
N ASP A 551 -22.04 10.83 1.19
CA ASP A 551 -22.03 9.69 2.13
C ASP A 551 -21.10 8.50 1.79
N ARG A 552 -20.79 8.23 0.52
CA ARG A 552 -19.97 7.06 0.13
C ARG A 552 -18.55 7.39 -0.29
N TYR A 553 -18.31 8.59 -0.81
CA TYR A 553 -17.03 8.96 -1.42
C TYR A 553 -16.60 10.38 -1.05
N VAL A 554 -15.28 10.58 -0.99
CA VAL A 554 -14.70 11.93 -0.87
C VAL A 554 -14.68 12.56 -2.26
N TYR A 555 -15.21 13.76 -2.41
CA TYR A 555 -15.17 14.48 -3.68
C TYR A 555 -14.85 15.97 -3.51
N GLU A 556 -14.29 16.58 -4.55
CA GLU A 556 -14.07 18.02 -4.65
C GLU A 556 -14.59 18.54 -5.99
N CYS A 557 -15.12 19.77 -5.99
CA CYS A 557 -15.62 20.44 -7.20
C CYS A 557 -14.60 21.47 -7.70
N ILE A 558 -14.26 21.39 -8.99
CA ILE A 558 -13.29 22.27 -9.65
C ILE A 558 -13.99 23.00 -10.80
N ASN A 559 -14.28 24.29 -10.57
CA ASN A 559 -15.14 25.09 -11.44
C ASN A 559 -14.38 25.96 -12.46
N ASP A 560 -13.04 26.06 -12.38
CA ASP A 560 -12.20 26.94 -13.22
C ASP A 560 -11.11 26.16 -13.96
N GLU A 561 -10.94 26.37 -15.26
CA GLU A 561 -9.89 25.76 -16.09
C GLU A 561 -8.46 26.02 -15.56
N ARG A 562 -8.20 27.20 -14.96
CA ARG A 562 -6.89 27.47 -14.32
C ARG A 562 -6.70 26.65 -13.05
N GLN A 563 -7.80 26.40 -12.34
CA GLN A 563 -7.81 25.53 -11.18
C GLN A 563 -7.64 24.07 -11.61
N VAL A 564 -8.18 23.64 -12.76
CA VAL A 564 -7.91 22.31 -13.33
C VAL A 564 -6.42 22.12 -13.59
N ILE A 565 -5.75 23.04 -14.28
CA ILE A 565 -4.30 22.94 -14.56
C ILE A 565 -3.49 22.93 -13.26
N ARG A 566 -3.83 23.79 -12.30
CA ARG A 566 -3.17 23.83 -10.99
C ARG A 566 -3.39 22.53 -10.21
N THR A 567 -4.63 22.05 -10.11
CA THR A 567 -4.96 20.79 -9.46
C THR A 567 -4.28 19.62 -10.16
N LEU A 568 -4.04 19.68 -11.47
CA LEU A 568 -3.32 18.64 -12.22
C LEU A 568 -1.81 18.68 -12.01
N ALA A 569 -1.21 19.86 -11.89
CA ALA A 569 0.18 20.01 -11.43
C ALA A 569 0.33 19.49 -9.99
N GLU A 570 -0.61 19.85 -9.11
CA GLU A 570 -0.71 19.32 -7.76
C GLU A 570 -0.99 17.81 -7.79
N THR A 571 -1.78 17.27 -8.71
CA THR A 571 -2.08 15.84 -8.86
C THR A 571 -0.87 15.05 -9.34
N LYS A 572 -0.03 15.58 -10.24
CA LYS A 572 1.27 14.95 -10.56
C LYS A 572 2.18 14.87 -9.33
N ILE A 573 2.09 15.85 -8.42
CA ILE A 573 2.79 15.85 -7.13
C ILE A 573 2.09 14.94 -6.10
N LEU A 574 0.75 14.86 -6.09
CA LEU A 574 -0.10 14.15 -5.11
C LEU A 574 -0.37 12.68 -5.47
N LEU A 575 -0.27 12.29 -6.74
CA LEU A 575 -0.14 10.89 -7.15
C LEU A 575 1.14 10.28 -6.55
N SER A 576 2.13 11.12 -6.24
CA SER A 576 3.28 10.73 -5.41
C SER A 576 3.00 10.77 -3.88
N GLN A 577 1.83 11.24 -3.43
CA GLN A 577 1.48 11.49 -2.02
C GLN A 577 0.05 11.06 -1.60
N ARG A 578 -0.35 9.82 -1.90
CA ARG A 578 -1.38 9.04 -1.17
C ARG A 578 -2.88 9.18 -1.52
N GLN A 579 -3.31 9.87 -2.58
CA GLN A 579 -4.73 9.84 -2.99
C GLN A 579 -4.89 9.40 -4.45
N LEU A 580 -5.63 8.31 -4.66
CA LEU A 580 -6.10 7.97 -5.99
C LEU A 580 -7.16 8.99 -6.37
N ARG A 581 -6.83 9.89 -7.29
CA ARG A 581 -7.76 10.91 -7.80
C ARG A 581 -8.40 10.44 -9.10
N ILE A 582 -9.72 10.44 -9.14
CA ILE A 582 -10.50 10.13 -10.33
C ILE A 582 -11.23 11.39 -10.76
N PHE A 583 -10.96 11.85 -11.98
CA PHE A 583 -11.57 13.03 -12.56
C PHE A 583 -12.90 12.65 -13.18
N ILE A 584 -13.97 13.32 -12.75
CA ILE A 584 -15.32 13.16 -13.29
C ILE A 584 -15.58 14.33 -14.23
N VAL A 585 -15.85 14.02 -15.50
CA VAL A 585 -16.25 14.99 -16.53
C VAL A 585 -17.64 14.64 -17.06
N ASP A 586 -18.38 15.62 -17.58
CA ASP A 586 -19.70 15.35 -18.19
C ASP A 586 -19.60 14.84 -19.63
N SER A 587 -18.53 15.20 -20.36
CA SER A 587 -18.37 14.91 -21.79
C SER A 587 -16.96 14.41 -22.09
N PHE A 588 -16.86 13.49 -23.05
CA PHE A 588 -15.56 13.01 -23.59
C PHE A 588 -15.22 13.69 -24.94
N ASP A 589 -15.88 14.80 -25.24
CA ASP A 589 -15.77 15.51 -26.51
C ASP A 589 -15.29 16.97 -26.32
N ASP A 590 -14.98 17.39 -25.08
CA ASP A 590 -14.56 18.76 -24.76
C ASP A 590 -13.04 18.91 -24.57
N CYS A 591 -12.58 20.16 -24.50
CA CYS A 591 -11.16 20.49 -24.38
C CYS A 591 -10.55 20.07 -23.03
N ILE A 592 -11.36 20.03 -21.97
CA ILE A 592 -10.93 19.59 -20.64
C ILE A 592 -10.63 18.09 -20.67
N PHE A 593 -11.53 17.30 -21.23
CA PHE A 593 -11.32 15.87 -21.41
C PHE A 593 -10.09 15.58 -22.26
N GLN A 594 -9.90 16.28 -23.39
CA GLN A 594 -8.70 16.07 -24.20
C GLN A 594 -7.42 16.41 -23.43
N TYR A 595 -7.44 17.49 -22.64
CA TYR A 595 -6.32 17.82 -21.77
C TYR A 595 -6.03 16.72 -20.73
N LEU A 596 -7.08 16.16 -20.10
CA LEU A 596 -6.94 15.06 -19.15
C LEU A 596 -6.43 13.78 -19.83
N LYS A 597 -6.92 13.48 -21.04
CA LYS A 597 -6.54 12.30 -21.84
C LYS A 597 -5.07 12.34 -22.27
N ASP A 598 -4.57 13.51 -22.66
CA ASP A 598 -3.18 13.69 -23.10
C ASP A 598 -2.16 13.55 -21.95
N ASN A 599 -2.62 13.44 -20.71
CA ASN A 599 -1.78 13.27 -19.52
C ASN A 599 -1.90 11.83 -18.99
N GLU A 600 -0.89 11.01 -19.28
CA GLU A 600 -0.87 9.55 -19.05
C GLU A 600 -1.00 9.07 -17.59
N ASP A 601 -1.08 9.98 -16.61
CA ASP A 601 -1.15 9.64 -15.18
C ASP A 601 -2.53 9.90 -14.55
N ILE A 602 -3.54 10.26 -15.35
CA ILE A 602 -4.84 10.69 -14.85
C ILE A 602 -5.91 9.62 -15.07
N TYR A 603 -6.66 9.31 -14.01
CA TYR A 603 -7.84 8.46 -14.08
C TYR A 603 -9.07 9.32 -14.40
N THR A 604 -9.74 9.06 -15.51
CA THR A 604 -10.89 9.86 -15.96
C THR A 604 -12.12 8.98 -16.19
N ILE A 605 -13.25 9.38 -15.62
CA ILE A 605 -14.56 8.77 -15.86
C ILE A 605 -15.62 9.82 -16.19
N SER A 606 -16.76 9.39 -16.73
CA SER A 606 -17.90 10.30 -16.92
C SER A 606 -18.80 10.39 -15.67
N SER A 607 -19.56 11.48 -15.56
CA SER A 607 -20.65 11.59 -14.58
C SER A 607 -21.74 10.55 -14.82
N GLU A 608 -21.97 10.16 -16.08
CA GLU A 608 -22.97 9.16 -16.46
C GLU A 608 -22.65 7.76 -15.92
N LEU A 609 -21.37 7.37 -15.92
CA LEU A 609 -20.92 6.12 -15.30
C LEU A 609 -21.24 6.10 -13.81
N VAL A 610 -20.91 7.18 -13.09
CA VAL A 610 -21.14 7.30 -11.64
C VAL A 610 -22.61 7.17 -11.30
N LEU A 611 -23.47 7.83 -12.07
CA LEU A 611 -24.92 7.74 -11.92
C LEU A 611 -25.43 6.32 -12.19
N SER A 612 -24.92 5.66 -13.24
CA SER A 612 -25.30 4.28 -13.57
C SER A 612 -24.88 3.29 -12.48
N CYS A 613 -23.66 3.40 -11.95
CA CYS A 613 -23.16 2.56 -10.86
C CYS A 613 -24.00 2.75 -9.59
N THR A 614 -24.36 4.00 -9.28
CA THR A 614 -25.17 4.33 -8.11
C THR A 614 -26.58 3.75 -8.21
N GLU A 615 -27.24 3.87 -9.37
CA GLU A 615 -28.57 3.27 -9.58
C GLU A 615 -28.57 1.75 -9.47
N LYS A 616 -27.46 1.11 -9.84
CA LYS A 616 -27.27 -0.34 -9.77
C LYS A 616 -26.73 -0.82 -8.41
N GLU A 617 -26.48 0.09 -7.48
CA GLU A 617 -25.87 -0.19 -6.17
C GLU A 617 -24.53 -0.96 -6.27
N ILE A 618 -23.71 -0.62 -7.26
CA ILE A 618 -22.37 -1.17 -7.45
C ILE A 618 -21.30 -0.09 -7.27
N ASP A 619 -20.07 -0.52 -6.95
CA ASP A 619 -18.94 0.38 -6.83
C ASP A 619 -18.55 1.02 -8.17
N ILE A 620 -18.06 2.26 -8.09
CA ILE A 620 -17.57 2.99 -9.26
C ILE A 620 -16.24 2.33 -9.68
N PRO A 621 -16.13 1.80 -10.90
CA PRO A 621 -14.91 1.14 -11.34
C PRO A 621 -13.78 2.16 -11.51
N VAL A 622 -12.58 1.80 -11.06
CA VAL A 622 -11.37 2.58 -11.30
C VAL A 622 -10.88 2.30 -12.73
N PRO A 623 -10.82 3.31 -13.63
CA PRO A 623 -10.33 3.10 -14.99
C PRO A 623 -8.82 2.81 -15.00
N ARG A 624 -8.26 2.38 -16.15
CA ARG A 624 -6.79 2.35 -16.31
C ARG A 624 -6.29 3.75 -16.67
N ARG A 625 -5.04 4.09 -16.31
CA ARG A 625 -4.45 5.43 -16.51
C ARG A 625 -4.64 5.97 -17.94
N ASN A 626 -4.47 5.12 -18.96
CA ASN A 626 -4.63 5.49 -20.37
C ASN A 626 -5.93 4.98 -21.00
N ARG A 627 -6.95 4.65 -20.19
CA ARG A 627 -8.26 4.18 -20.68
C ARG A 627 -9.41 4.79 -19.87
N PRO A 628 -9.77 6.05 -20.19
CA PRO A 628 -10.96 6.68 -19.63
C PRO A 628 -12.22 5.84 -19.81
N LEU A 629 -13.16 5.94 -18.88
CA LEU A 629 -14.40 5.15 -18.93
C LEU A 629 -15.65 6.06 -18.88
N TYR A 630 -16.42 6.06 -19.97
CA TYR A 630 -17.65 6.82 -20.08
C TYR A 630 -18.88 6.03 -19.61
N CYS A 631 -19.01 4.77 -20.00
CA CYS A 631 -20.05 3.87 -19.51
C CYS A 631 -19.57 2.41 -19.69
N GLN A 632 -20.43 1.44 -19.37
CA GLN A 632 -20.08 0.01 -19.42
C GLN A 632 -20.91 -0.79 -20.44
N HIS A 633 -21.48 -0.13 -21.45
CA HIS A 633 -22.32 -0.79 -22.46
C HIS A 633 -21.59 -1.94 -23.16
N LEU A 634 -20.29 -1.81 -23.40
CA LEU A 634 -19.45 -2.81 -24.08
C LEU A 634 -18.56 -3.63 -23.14
N SER A 635 -18.86 -3.66 -21.84
CA SER A 635 -18.02 -4.32 -20.81
C SER A 635 -17.72 -5.82 -21.08
N SER A 636 -18.60 -6.52 -21.80
CA SER A 636 -18.42 -7.91 -22.21
C SER A 636 -17.87 -8.08 -23.64
N ALA A 637 -17.63 -6.99 -24.37
CA ALA A 637 -17.18 -7.03 -25.75
C ALA A 637 -15.66 -7.02 -25.88
N VAL A 638 -15.14 -8.02 -26.60
CA VAL A 638 -13.80 -8.05 -27.16
C VAL A 638 -13.93 -7.88 -28.67
N ILE A 639 -13.38 -6.78 -29.20
CA ILE A 639 -13.54 -6.33 -30.58
C ILE A 639 -12.24 -6.49 -31.35
N CYS A 640 -12.36 -6.98 -32.59
CA CYS A 640 -11.30 -6.96 -33.59
C CYS A 640 -11.75 -6.11 -34.79
N PHE A 641 -10.89 -5.20 -35.26
CA PHE A 641 -11.18 -4.37 -36.42
C PHE A 641 -10.63 -4.98 -37.72
N VAL A 642 -11.40 -4.89 -38.81
CA VAL A 642 -11.00 -5.38 -40.14
C VAL A 642 -11.29 -4.32 -41.21
N GLY A 643 -10.33 -4.08 -42.09
CA GLY A 643 -10.47 -3.12 -43.20
C GLY A 643 -10.52 -1.64 -42.79
N ILE A 644 -10.41 -1.33 -41.49
CA ILE A 644 -10.45 0.05 -40.96
C ILE A 644 -9.12 0.77 -41.24
N ARG A 645 -9.19 2.01 -41.72
CA ARG A 645 -8.01 2.86 -41.92
C ARG A 645 -7.35 3.21 -40.59
N ARG A 646 -6.02 3.45 -40.61
CA ARG A 646 -5.20 3.59 -39.39
C ARG A 646 -5.59 4.80 -38.53
N ASP A 647 -5.98 5.90 -39.17
CA ASP A 647 -6.51 7.11 -38.53
C ASP A 647 -7.83 6.82 -37.80
N THR A 648 -8.80 6.21 -38.48
CA THR A 648 -10.11 5.84 -37.90
C THR A 648 -10.02 4.74 -36.84
N HIS A 649 -9.05 3.84 -36.97
CA HIS A 649 -8.86 2.74 -36.02
C HIS A 649 -8.60 3.23 -34.60
N THR A 650 -7.84 4.33 -34.45
CA THR A 650 -7.51 4.88 -33.12
C THR A 650 -8.76 5.42 -32.44
N GLU A 651 -9.54 6.23 -33.16
CA GLU A 651 -10.81 6.78 -32.69
C GLU A 651 -11.82 5.69 -32.29
N PHE A 652 -11.99 4.67 -33.13
CA PHE A 652 -12.89 3.56 -32.80
C PHE A 652 -12.39 2.71 -31.63
N SER A 653 -11.08 2.52 -31.52
CA SER A 653 -10.51 1.83 -30.35
C SER A 653 -10.79 2.62 -29.07
N ASP A 654 -10.70 3.95 -29.13
CA ASP A 654 -11.04 4.83 -28.02
C ASP A 654 -12.53 4.70 -27.65
N PHE A 655 -13.45 4.74 -28.62
CA PHE A 655 -14.88 4.52 -28.34
C PHE A 655 -15.16 3.16 -27.70
N VAL A 656 -14.52 2.09 -28.18
CA VAL A 656 -14.65 0.77 -27.56
C VAL A 656 -14.21 0.82 -26.10
N HIS A 657 -13.06 1.43 -25.80
CA HIS A 657 -12.55 1.56 -24.44
C HIS A 657 -13.42 2.45 -23.54
N TYR A 658 -13.88 3.59 -24.06
CA TYR A 658 -14.77 4.51 -23.33
C TYR A 658 -16.10 3.85 -22.97
N LEU A 659 -16.59 2.92 -23.79
CA LEU A 659 -17.81 2.15 -23.51
C LEU A 659 -17.54 0.88 -22.67
N GLY A 660 -16.31 0.67 -22.20
CA GLY A 660 -15.91 -0.43 -21.31
C GLY A 660 -15.42 -1.70 -22.00
N GLY A 661 -15.35 -1.71 -23.34
CA GLY A 661 -14.89 -2.85 -24.12
C GLY A 661 -13.37 -2.94 -24.28
N SER A 662 -12.94 -4.02 -24.91
CA SER A 662 -11.52 -4.28 -25.20
C SER A 662 -11.28 -4.50 -26.69
N VAL A 663 -10.09 -4.13 -27.16
CA VAL A 663 -9.67 -4.28 -28.55
C VAL A 663 -8.51 -5.26 -28.61
N ARG A 664 -8.58 -6.20 -29.55
CA ARG A 664 -7.49 -7.11 -29.90
C ARG A 664 -6.98 -6.75 -31.29
N LYS A 665 -5.66 -6.78 -31.44
CA LYS A 665 -5.01 -6.56 -32.73
C LYS A 665 -5.35 -7.70 -33.69
N ASP A 666 -5.35 -8.93 -33.20
CA ASP A 666 -5.54 -10.15 -34.01
C ASP A 666 -6.77 -10.94 -33.53
N TYR A 667 -7.34 -11.72 -34.45
CA TYR A 667 -8.50 -12.54 -34.16
C TYR A 667 -8.08 -13.76 -33.32
N SER A 668 -8.88 -14.10 -32.29
CA SER A 668 -8.68 -15.24 -31.41
C SER A 668 -10.01 -15.71 -30.83
N ASP A 669 -10.03 -16.85 -30.15
CA ASP A 669 -11.24 -17.39 -29.50
C ASP A 669 -11.85 -16.46 -28.43
N GLN A 670 -11.11 -15.44 -27.97
CA GLN A 670 -11.61 -14.44 -27.05
C GLN A 670 -12.41 -13.32 -27.74
N VAL A 671 -12.35 -13.21 -29.08
CA VAL A 671 -13.02 -12.13 -29.83
C VAL A 671 -14.52 -12.42 -29.95
N THR A 672 -15.32 -11.51 -29.42
CA THR A 672 -16.79 -11.60 -29.43
C THR A 672 -17.42 -10.95 -30.65
N HIS A 673 -16.82 -9.85 -31.15
CA HIS A 673 -17.36 -9.03 -32.23
C HIS A 673 -16.25 -8.61 -33.19
N VAL A 674 -16.56 -8.54 -34.48
CA VAL A 674 -15.67 -8.03 -35.52
C VAL A 674 -16.32 -6.81 -36.15
N ILE A 675 -15.61 -5.67 -36.13
CA ILE A 675 -16.07 -4.46 -36.80
C ILE A 675 -15.33 -4.33 -38.13
N SER A 676 -16.08 -4.35 -39.21
CA SER A 676 -15.56 -4.43 -40.57
C SER A 676 -15.93 -3.21 -41.39
N HIS A 677 -14.92 -2.50 -41.93
CA HIS A 677 -15.15 -1.51 -42.99
C HIS A 677 -15.47 -2.20 -44.30
N ALA A 678 -14.70 -3.23 -44.63
CA ALA A 678 -14.79 -4.00 -45.86
C ALA A 678 -14.47 -5.46 -45.52
N ASN A 679 -15.31 -6.37 -46.00
CA ASN A 679 -15.25 -7.79 -45.69
C ASN A 679 -14.13 -8.50 -46.49
N ILE A 680 -12.89 -8.10 -46.23
CA ILE A 680 -11.68 -8.58 -46.91
C ILE A 680 -10.59 -8.99 -45.92
N GLY A 681 -9.68 -9.84 -46.38
CA GLY A 681 -8.48 -10.23 -45.65
C GLY A 681 -8.67 -11.42 -44.71
N GLU A 682 -7.54 -11.93 -44.22
CA GLU A 682 -7.44 -13.18 -43.45
C GLU A 682 -8.25 -13.14 -42.14
N LYS A 683 -8.31 -11.99 -41.48
CA LYS A 683 -9.06 -11.81 -40.22
C LYS A 683 -10.57 -11.95 -40.43
N TYR A 684 -11.12 -11.38 -41.50
CA TYR A 684 -12.52 -11.56 -41.85
C TYR A 684 -12.82 -13.02 -42.19
N LEU A 685 -11.99 -13.64 -43.03
CA LEU A 685 -12.17 -15.06 -43.42
C LEU A 685 -12.15 -15.98 -42.21
N THR A 686 -11.23 -15.74 -41.27
CA THR A 686 -11.12 -16.52 -40.03
C THR A 686 -12.37 -16.35 -39.17
N ALA A 687 -12.81 -15.11 -38.94
CA ALA A 687 -14.00 -14.83 -38.15
C ALA A 687 -15.27 -15.42 -38.78
N PHE A 688 -15.41 -15.31 -40.11
CA PHE A 688 -16.52 -15.85 -40.86
C PHE A 688 -16.57 -17.38 -40.77
N ASN A 689 -15.45 -18.06 -41.00
CA ASN A 689 -15.38 -19.53 -40.98
C ASN A 689 -15.58 -20.13 -39.58
N MET A 690 -15.24 -19.39 -38.52
CA MET A 690 -15.43 -19.86 -37.15
C MET A 690 -16.87 -19.71 -36.65
N GLU A 691 -17.68 -18.82 -37.26
CA GLU A 691 -19.08 -18.53 -36.90
C GLU A 691 -19.31 -18.20 -35.41
N ARG A 692 -18.25 -17.77 -34.70
CA ARG A 692 -18.27 -17.52 -33.25
C ARG A 692 -18.49 -16.05 -32.87
N SER A 693 -18.23 -15.14 -33.79
CA SER A 693 -18.28 -13.70 -33.54
C SER A 693 -19.27 -13.02 -34.48
N GLU A 694 -19.97 -12.02 -33.97
CA GLU A 694 -20.83 -11.18 -34.80
C GLU A 694 -19.97 -10.23 -35.65
N ILE A 695 -20.16 -10.25 -36.98
CA ILE A 695 -19.48 -9.34 -37.91
C ILE A 695 -20.40 -8.17 -38.20
N LEU A 696 -20.01 -6.98 -37.73
CA LEU A 696 -20.81 -5.76 -37.73
C LEU A 696 -20.12 -4.65 -38.52
N THR A 697 -20.91 -3.70 -39.02
CA THR A 697 -20.39 -2.48 -39.64
C THR A 697 -19.96 -1.47 -38.57
N GLU A 698 -19.16 -0.48 -38.98
CA GLU A 698 -18.73 0.63 -38.11
C GLU A 698 -19.88 1.43 -37.51
N GLU A 699 -21.02 1.48 -38.23
CA GLU A 699 -22.23 2.18 -37.79
C GLU A 699 -22.79 1.63 -36.48
N TRP A 700 -22.59 0.35 -36.19
CA TRP A 700 -22.98 -0.23 -34.89
C TRP A 700 -22.21 0.43 -33.74
N LEU A 701 -20.90 0.61 -33.89
CA LEU A 701 -20.09 1.22 -32.84
C LEU A 701 -20.41 2.71 -32.69
N LEU A 702 -20.62 3.41 -33.80
CA LEU A 702 -21.10 4.81 -33.78
C LEU A 702 -22.46 4.92 -33.11
N ARG A 703 -23.37 3.97 -33.36
CA ARG A 703 -24.67 3.88 -32.67
C ARG A 703 -24.49 3.65 -31.17
N CYS A 704 -23.60 2.75 -30.77
CA CYS A 704 -23.29 2.50 -29.37
C CYS A 704 -22.73 3.75 -28.68
N TRP A 705 -21.85 4.49 -29.37
CA TRP A 705 -21.33 5.77 -28.87
C TRP A 705 -22.42 6.84 -28.77
N HIS A 706 -23.32 6.92 -29.76
CA HIS A 706 -24.44 7.87 -29.73
C HIS A 706 -25.39 7.60 -28.56
N GLU A 707 -25.65 6.33 -28.26
CA GLU A 707 -26.51 5.88 -27.16
C GLU A 707 -25.79 5.78 -25.80
N ARG A 708 -24.56 6.32 -25.67
CA ARG A 708 -23.75 6.23 -24.43
C ARG A 708 -24.44 6.77 -23.17
N ASN A 709 -25.37 7.72 -23.32
CA ASN A 709 -26.15 8.31 -22.23
C ASN A 709 -27.48 7.58 -21.95
N ASN A 710 -27.83 6.57 -22.75
CA ASN A 710 -29.07 5.83 -22.60
C ASN A 710 -28.85 4.58 -21.77
N ARG A 711 -29.23 4.62 -20.48
CA ARG A 711 -29.01 3.53 -19.52
C ARG A 711 -29.74 2.23 -19.83
N GLN A 712 -30.77 2.29 -20.69
CA GLN A 712 -31.53 1.11 -21.12
C GLN A 712 -31.02 0.55 -22.44
N PHE A 713 -30.03 1.19 -23.06
CA PHE A 713 -29.47 0.74 -24.31
C PHE A 713 -28.69 -0.57 -24.12
N ASN A 714 -29.10 -1.60 -24.85
CA ASN A 714 -28.40 -2.86 -24.92
C ASN A 714 -27.71 -2.97 -26.30
N PRO A 715 -26.38 -2.85 -26.39
CA PRO A 715 -25.67 -2.99 -27.65
C PRO A 715 -25.70 -4.42 -28.22
N PHE A 716 -26.05 -5.40 -27.38
CA PHE A 716 -26.14 -6.81 -27.72
C PHE A 716 -27.58 -7.26 -28.02
N ASP A 717 -28.51 -6.31 -28.19
CA ASP A 717 -29.86 -6.61 -28.64
C ASP A 717 -29.84 -7.26 -30.04
N SER A 718 -30.61 -8.34 -30.21
CA SER A 718 -30.57 -9.15 -31.43
C SER A 718 -31.10 -8.40 -32.66
N GLU A 719 -32.07 -7.50 -32.50
CA GLU A 719 -32.57 -6.67 -33.58
C GLU A 719 -31.54 -5.61 -33.97
N LEU A 720 -30.85 -5.01 -32.99
CA LEU A 720 -29.76 -4.08 -33.24
C LEU A 720 -28.60 -4.76 -34.00
N ILE A 721 -28.15 -5.92 -33.54
CA ILE A 721 -27.12 -6.72 -34.21
C ILE A 721 -27.54 -7.05 -35.65
N ARG A 722 -28.81 -7.43 -35.86
CA ARG A 722 -29.33 -7.75 -37.19
C ARG A 722 -29.28 -6.56 -38.15
N ILE A 723 -29.62 -5.35 -37.67
CA ILE A 723 -29.62 -4.12 -38.47
C ILE A 723 -28.21 -3.80 -38.97
N TYR A 724 -27.20 -3.90 -38.10
CA TYR A 724 -25.83 -3.50 -38.41
C TYR A 724 -24.91 -4.66 -38.81
N ARG A 725 -25.45 -5.86 -39.01
CA ARG A 725 -24.65 -7.01 -39.47
C ARG A 725 -24.04 -6.70 -40.84
N ALA A 726 -22.72 -6.83 -40.93
CA ALA A 726 -22.00 -6.61 -42.18
C ALA A 726 -22.38 -7.70 -43.17
N LYS A 727 -23.09 -7.31 -44.23
CA LYS A 727 -23.47 -8.25 -45.30
C LYS A 727 -22.23 -8.69 -46.09
N PRO A 728 -22.22 -9.88 -46.72
CA PRO A 728 -21.03 -10.44 -47.36
C PRO A 728 -20.32 -9.51 -48.35
N LEU A 729 -21.06 -8.63 -49.05
CA LEU A 729 -20.50 -7.72 -50.05
C LEU A 729 -20.29 -6.28 -49.55
N HIS A 730 -20.34 -6.06 -48.24
CA HIS A 730 -20.20 -4.74 -47.63
C HIS A 730 -18.89 -4.05 -48.03
N ASN A 731 -19.01 -2.86 -48.64
CA ASN A 731 -17.91 -2.02 -49.12
C ASN A 731 -16.88 -2.74 -50.02
N LEU A 732 -17.31 -3.77 -50.75
CA LEU A 732 -16.50 -4.39 -51.80
C LEU A 732 -16.70 -3.67 -53.14
N ASN A 733 -15.61 -3.50 -53.88
CA ASN A 733 -15.65 -3.12 -55.29
C ASN A 733 -15.75 -4.40 -56.13
N LEU A 734 -16.85 -4.57 -56.85
CA LEU A 734 -17.08 -5.74 -57.70
C LEU A 734 -16.97 -5.35 -59.18
N TYR A 735 -16.10 -6.07 -59.89
CA TYR A 735 -15.89 -5.94 -61.33
C TYR A 735 -16.34 -7.22 -62.03
N PHE A 736 -17.24 -7.10 -62.99
CA PHE A 736 -17.76 -8.22 -63.77
C PHE A 736 -17.22 -8.14 -65.21
N PHE A 737 -16.56 -9.20 -65.68
CA PHE A 737 -15.99 -9.27 -67.03
C PHE A 737 -16.62 -10.42 -67.83
N GLY A 738 -16.92 -10.18 -69.12
CA GLY A 738 -17.30 -11.24 -70.08
C GLY A 738 -18.78 -11.63 -70.12
N PHE A 739 -19.68 -10.83 -69.53
CA PHE A 739 -21.13 -11.04 -69.62
C PHE A 739 -21.70 -10.29 -70.84
N ASN A 740 -22.32 -11.02 -71.77
CA ASN A 740 -22.85 -10.46 -73.04
C ASN A 740 -24.38 -10.28 -73.04
N ASN A 741 -25.04 -10.52 -71.90
CA ASN A 741 -26.49 -10.51 -71.75
C ASN A 741 -26.89 -9.48 -70.67
N ASP A 742 -27.71 -8.51 -71.04
CA ASP A 742 -28.17 -7.44 -70.15
C ASP A 742 -29.04 -7.98 -68.99
N ASP A 743 -29.78 -9.07 -69.20
CA ASP A 743 -30.62 -9.68 -68.15
C ASP A 743 -29.77 -10.35 -67.06
N GLU A 744 -28.62 -10.93 -67.40
CA GLU A 744 -27.69 -11.54 -66.44
C GLU A 744 -26.97 -10.47 -65.61
N LEU A 745 -26.58 -9.37 -66.25
CA LEU A 745 -26.01 -8.21 -65.58
C LEU A 745 -26.99 -7.58 -64.59
N GLN A 746 -28.27 -7.47 -64.97
CA GLN A 746 -29.33 -6.94 -64.11
C GLN A 746 -29.67 -7.89 -62.94
N HIS A 747 -29.61 -9.20 -63.18
CA HIS A 747 -29.73 -10.21 -62.11
C HIS A 747 -28.57 -10.12 -61.12
N LEU A 748 -27.32 -10.05 -61.59
CA LEU A 748 -26.13 -9.89 -60.75
C LEU A 748 -26.14 -8.58 -59.97
N HIS A 749 -26.63 -7.50 -60.57
CA HIS A 749 -26.88 -6.24 -59.88
C HIS A 749 -27.85 -6.40 -58.71
N THR A 750 -28.98 -7.06 -58.95
CA THR A 750 -30.02 -7.29 -57.96
C THR A 750 -29.47 -8.14 -56.80
N LEU A 751 -28.83 -9.26 -57.13
CA LEU A 751 -28.22 -10.17 -56.16
C LEU A 751 -27.14 -9.47 -55.32
N THR A 752 -26.26 -8.68 -55.96
CA THR A 752 -25.19 -8.00 -55.24
C THR A 752 -25.71 -6.87 -54.35
N ASN A 753 -26.77 -6.17 -54.75
CA ASN A 753 -27.45 -5.18 -53.91
C ASN A 753 -28.15 -5.82 -52.70
N GLU A 754 -28.81 -6.97 -52.89
CA GLU A 754 -29.45 -7.73 -51.80
C GLU A 754 -28.43 -8.14 -50.72
N HIS A 755 -27.22 -8.51 -51.14
CA HIS A 755 -26.11 -8.90 -50.26
C HIS A 755 -25.16 -7.75 -49.86
N GLY A 756 -25.60 -6.49 -49.98
CA GLY A 756 -25.00 -5.32 -49.30
C GLY A 756 -23.84 -4.64 -50.01
N LYS A 757 -23.81 -4.69 -51.34
CA LYS A 757 -22.82 -4.00 -52.16
C LYS A 757 -22.86 -2.47 -51.98
N THR A 758 -21.68 -1.85 -52.03
CA THR A 758 -21.53 -0.38 -52.00
C THR A 758 -21.13 0.24 -53.35
N ASN A 759 -20.26 -0.38 -54.15
CA ASN A 759 -19.84 0.16 -55.46
C ASN A 759 -19.87 -0.89 -56.57
N LEU A 760 -20.51 -0.56 -57.69
CA LEU A 760 -20.54 -1.36 -58.92
C LEU A 760 -19.93 -0.54 -60.06
N TYR A 761 -18.99 -1.16 -60.77
CA TYR A 761 -18.50 -0.65 -62.04
C TYR A 761 -18.90 -1.63 -63.14
N LEU A 762 -19.80 -1.18 -64.00
CA LEU A 762 -20.08 -1.82 -65.27
C LEU A 762 -19.59 -0.88 -66.34
N ASP A 763 -18.44 -1.15 -66.93
CA ASP A 763 -18.32 -0.84 -68.34
C ASP A 763 -17.27 -1.66 -69.07
N TYR A 764 -17.57 -1.80 -70.35
CA TYR A 764 -16.80 -2.44 -71.39
C TYR A 764 -15.54 -1.61 -71.68
N PHE A 765 -14.37 -2.24 -71.56
CA PHE A 765 -13.01 -1.72 -71.79
C PHE A 765 -12.36 -0.98 -70.61
N PHE A 766 -11.09 -1.34 -70.42
CA PHE A 766 -10.09 -0.73 -69.53
C PHE A 766 -9.98 0.78 -69.69
#